data_AF-A0A6L6ZUD1-F1
#
_entry.id   AF-A0A6L6ZUD1-F1
#
_cell.length_a   1.000
_cell.length_b   1.000
_cell.length_c   1.000
_cell.angle_alpha   90.00
_cell.angle_beta   90.00
_cell.angle_gamma   90.00
#
_symmetry.space_group_name_H-M   'P 1'
#
loop_
_entity.id
_entity.type
_entity.pdbx_description
1 polymer ?
#
loop_
_entity_poly.entity_id
_entity_poly.type
_entity_poly.pdbx_seq_one_letter_code
_entity_poly.pdbx_strand_id
1 'polypeptide(L)'
;MRHFIYQDEKSHKFWAVEQQGNELHISWGKVGTKGQSQIKSFSDAAAVAKAELKLIAEKVKKGYVEQAKDNSLQPSQTVTGSLKVADLSTIIQEQPSFVAETRAPDKNTDAVLPWLAKDIAVVFPPEVVHTTLSHRRFPGVPVQQADKLTQLRRLACSVSQRDNKTATFDFSACSLEWQNTVAQAISQIDGLKTTQLPSPVMAVLTALEMKCTRYKVREDVMDQIVQEGGLEYATDVIIHLQQIDIKWDYANNVIIILPSGIAPDYLEQYSRFELRLRKHLSLAEESLWQKCAQKLIAAIPHIPEWRQPLIALLLPEKPEIAHEIAQRLLGQKKLPSLEWLKIVATDEHILASLEKYHEPYAIFDDYYCGAIWSATVLQEQGVAALPRFAPYAASDYCADVLRHINHPFTLTLLIRVAGHTKRCHDRMTKAIAAFPHAAMAALTELLGQKEENSWRIMLMTMLISQPALAEQVIPWLSTPAVAVLKSCQQQLTQPSNHASADLLPAVVVSPPWLSKKKKSPIPVLDLAPLGIEPICYLTEEISNQLLAKYIWYSKHITVSHEESTTNLLARMGFQRRIAGTYIKAPEAVVEAWLNEDYSTLLSEFKVFHSPTGHYWQLGILTTLPLEKAVKAWNALTLSPHTDTEYAMLHFGLKGLPGLVNSLARYP
;
A
#
# COMPACT_ATOMS: atom_id res chain seq x y z
N MET A 1 -18.88 2.80 31.62
CA MET A 1 -19.15 3.78 30.56
C MET A 1 -19.98 3.12 29.46
N ARG A 2 -21.19 3.62 29.25
CA ARG A 2 -22.13 3.18 28.21
C ARG A 2 -21.82 3.94 26.92
N HIS A 3 -21.68 3.23 25.80
CA HIS A 3 -21.28 3.82 24.52
C HIS A 3 -22.44 3.77 23.53
N PHE A 4 -22.62 4.86 22.79
CA PHE A 4 -23.68 5.01 21.81
C PHE A 4 -23.08 5.53 20.49
N ILE A 5 -23.56 5.01 19.37
CA ILE A 5 -23.12 5.39 18.03
C ILE A 5 -24.30 5.96 17.25
N TYR A 6 -24.03 7.05 16.54
CA TYR A 6 -24.94 7.64 15.57
C TYR A 6 -24.28 7.63 14.20
N GLN A 7 -25.00 7.08 13.21
CA GLN A 7 -24.51 6.98 11.84
C GLN A 7 -25.60 7.40 10.84
N ASP A 8 -25.28 8.37 9.99
CA ASP A 8 -26.03 8.75 8.79
C ASP A 8 -25.06 8.92 7.60
N GLU A 9 -25.54 9.31 6.42
CA GLU A 9 -24.73 9.51 5.21
C GLU A 9 -23.58 10.52 5.35
N LYS A 10 -23.62 11.41 6.35
CA LYS A 10 -22.66 12.53 6.54
C LYS A 10 -21.96 12.52 7.91
N SER A 11 -22.44 11.74 8.88
CA SER A 11 -22.02 11.76 10.28
C SER A 11 -21.82 10.35 10.81
N HIS A 12 -20.64 10.07 11.35
CA HIS A 12 -20.37 8.86 12.15
C HIS A 12 -19.77 9.29 13.49
N LYS A 13 -20.61 9.33 14.53
CA LYS A 13 -20.30 9.97 15.82
C LYS A 13 -20.51 9.00 16.97
N PHE A 14 -19.65 9.07 17.98
CA PHE A 14 -19.86 8.41 19.26
C PHE A 14 -20.32 9.41 20.31
N TRP A 15 -21.09 8.90 21.27
CA TRP A 15 -21.42 9.57 22.51
C TRP A 15 -21.38 8.53 23.61
N ALA A 16 -20.73 8.82 24.73
CA ALA A 16 -20.63 7.91 25.84
C ALA A 16 -20.85 8.65 27.16
N VAL A 17 -21.39 7.92 28.13
CA VAL A 17 -21.72 8.46 29.45
C VAL A 17 -21.39 7.45 30.54
N GLU A 18 -20.91 7.96 31.68
CA GLU A 18 -20.64 7.19 32.87
C GLU A 18 -20.87 8.03 34.12
N GLN A 19 -21.61 7.47 35.08
CA GLN A 19 -21.63 7.99 36.44
C GLN A 19 -20.40 7.51 37.22
N GLN A 20 -19.67 8.46 37.83
CA GLN A 20 -18.61 8.20 38.80
C GLN A 20 -18.91 8.98 40.10
N GLY A 21 -19.49 8.30 41.09
CA GLY A 21 -19.91 8.93 42.35
C GLY A 21 -20.95 10.03 42.13
N ASN A 22 -20.60 11.27 42.49
CA ASN A 22 -21.44 12.46 42.32
C ASN A 22 -21.17 13.21 41.00
N GLU A 23 -20.40 12.61 40.09
CA GLU A 23 -20.04 13.21 38.82
C GLU A 23 -20.56 12.39 37.64
N LEU A 24 -20.98 13.10 36.59
CA LEU A 24 -21.36 12.54 35.30
C LEU A 24 -20.29 12.86 34.27
N HIS A 25 -19.63 11.82 33.79
CA HIS A 25 -18.58 11.89 32.78
C HIS A 25 -19.18 11.60 31.41
N ILE A 26 -19.11 12.58 30.51
CA ILE A 26 -19.69 12.51 29.17
C ILE A 26 -18.58 12.69 28.15
N SER A 27 -18.51 11.84 27.13
CA SER A 27 -17.59 12.02 26.01
C SER A 27 -18.33 11.89 24.67
N TRP A 28 -17.89 12.65 23.65
CA TRP A 28 -18.50 12.59 22.32
C TRP A 28 -17.53 13.04 21.23
N GLY A 29 -17.71 12.54 20.02
CA GLY A 29 -16.85 12.92 18.91
C GLY A 29 -17.15 12.12 17.65
N LYS A 30 -16.31 12.28 16.63
CA LYS A 30 -16.33 11.40 15.46
C LYS A 30 -15.72 10.05 15.87
N VAL A 31 -16.33 8.94 15.45
CA VAL A 31 -15.82 7.59 15.76
C VAL A 31 -14.38 7.45 15.23
N GLY A 32 -13.47 6.94 16.06
CA GLY A 32 -12.04 6.84 15.75
C GLY A 32 -11.19 8.08 16.14
N THR A 33 -11.80 9.10 16.75
CA THR A 33 -11.08 10.26 17.30
C THR A 33 -11.11 10.25 18.83
N LYS A 34 -10.22 11.02 19.48
CA LYS A 34 -10.25 11.19 20.96
C LYS A 34 -11.55 11.86 21.46
N GLY A 35 -12.27 12.57 20.59
CA GLY A 35 -13.49 13.30 20.94
C GLY A 35 -13.25 14.46 21.91
N GLN A 36 -14.35 14.96 22.48
CA GLN A 36 -14.41 15.93 23.57
C GLN A 36 -15.00 15.25 24.80
N SER A 37 -14.62 15.69 26.00
CA SER A 37 -15.18 15.22 27.25
C SER A 37 -15.64 16.37 28.14
N GLN A 38 -16.66 16.10 28.95
CA GLN A 38 -17.19 17.03 29.93
C GLN A 38 -17.56 16.26 31.20
N ILE A 39 -17.18 16.83 32.34
CA ILE A 39 -17.55 16.34 33.67
C ILE A 39 -18.59 17.31 34.24
N LYS A 40 -19.69 16.78 34.79
CA LYS A 40 -20.71 17.55 35.51
C LYS A 40 -20.89 17.00 36.92
N SER A 41 -20.66 17.82 37.93
CA SER A 41 -20.85 17.45 39.34
C SER A 41 -22.27 17.76 39.81
N PHE A 42 -22.84 16.90 40.66
CA PHE A 42 -24.18 17.01 41.23
C PHE A 42 -24.13 16.88 42.76
N SER A 43 -25.23 17.23 43.44
CA SER A 43 -25.33 17.19 44.91
C SER A 43 -25.21 15.79 45.51
N ASP A 44 -25.70 14.78 44.78
CA ASP A 44 -25.76 13.39 45.24
C ASP A 44 -25.82 12.43 44.04
N ALA A 45 -25.50 11.15 44.30
CA ALA A 45 -25.46 10.10 43.29
C ALA A 45 -26.84 9.80 42.67
N ALA A 46 -27.96 10.09 43.36
CA ALA A 46 -29.30 9.87 42.81
C ALA A 46 -29.66 10.93 41.77
N ALA A 47 -29.24 12.18 41.97
CA ALA A 47 -29.35 13.26 41.01
C ALA A 47 -28.55 12.98 39.73
N VAL A 48 -27.36 12.37 39.85
CA VAL A 48 -26.55 11.94 38.70
C VAL A 48 -27.26 10.87 37.88
N ALA A 49 -27.76 9.81 38.53
CA ALA A 49 -28.46 8.72 37.85
C ALA A 49 -29.70 9.22 37.07
N LYS A 50 -30.46 10.16 37.67
CA LYS A 50 -31.61 10.79 37.01
C LYS A 50 -31.19 11.65 35.80
N ALA A 51 -30.07 12.36 35.90
CA ALA A 51 -29.53 13.15 34.80
C ALA A 51 -28.95 12.28 33.67
N GLU A 52 -28.27 11.17 34.01
CA GLU A 52 -27.74 10.19 33.06
C GLU A 52 -28.87 9.58 32.22
N LEU A 53 -29.93 9.06 32.87
CA LEU A 53 -31.07 8.46 32.18
C LEU A 53 -31.78 9.45 31.25
N LYS A 54 -31.91 10.72 31.67
CA LYS A 54 -32.51 11.78 30.85
C LYS A 54 -31.69 12.04 29.58
N LEU A 55 -30.36 12.08 29.69
CA LEU A 55 -29.47 12.29 28.54
C LEU A 55 -29.47 11.08 27.60
N ILE A 56 -29.47 9.87 28.13
CA ILE A 56 -29.57 8.65 27.33
C ILE A 56 -30.89 8.64 26.54
N ALA A 57 -32.02 8.93 27.19
CA ALA A 57 -33.32 9.00 26.51
C ALA A 57 -33.34 10.06 25.39
N GLU A 58 -32.71 11.21 25.61
CA GLU A 58 -32.59 12.25 24.58
C GLU A 58 -31.73 11.80 23.38
N LYS A 59 -30.61 11.11 23.64
CA LYS A 59 -29.71 10.63 22.58
C LYS A 59 -30.31 9.49 21.78
N VAL A 60 -30.98 8.54 22.44
CA VAL A 60 -31.72 7.46 21.78
C VAL A 60 -32.84 8.03 20.89
N LYS A 61 -33.58 9.04 21.37
CA LYS A 61 -34.59 9.74 20.56
C LYS A 61 -34.00 10.44 19.32
N LYS A 62 -32.73 10.86 19.38
CA LYS A 62 -31.97 11.45 18.26
C LYS A 62 -31.33 10.39 17.34
N GLY A 63 -31.62 9.11 17.56
CA GLY A 63 -31.16 8.00 16.71
C GLY A 63 -29.82 7.37 17.11
N TYR A 64 -29.29 7.68 18.31
CA TYR A 64 -28.10 7.01 18.83
C TYR A 64 -28.43 5.60 19.33
N VAL A 65 -27.65 4.60 18.93
CA VAL A 65 -27.83 3.19 19.29
C VAL A 65 -26.74 2.77 20.27
N GLU A 66 -27.11 2.12 21.38
CA GLU A 66 -26.17 1.64 22.40
C GLU A 66 -25.36 0.44 21.90
N GLN A 67 -24.04 0.47 22.12
CA GLN A 67 -23.12 -0.61 21.80
C GLN A 67 -22.77 -1.39 23.08
N ALA A 68 -22.91 -2.71 23.03
CA ALA A 68 -22.47 -3.59 24.10
C ALA A 68 -20.93 -3.66 24.13
N LYS A 69 -20.33 -3.66 25.32
CA LYS A 69 -18.87 -3.69 25.50
C LYS A 69 -18.29 -5.00 24.96
N ASP A 70 -17.50 -4.92 23.89
CA ASP A 70 -16.49 -5.93 23.57
C ASP A 70 -15.11 -5.33 23.83
N ASN A 71 -14.42 -5.85 24.85
CA ASN A 71 -13.13 -5.37 25.32
C ASN A 71 -12.01 -5.99 24.46
N SER A 72 -11.62 -5.33 23.38
CA SER A 72 -10.31 -5.54 22.75
C SER A 72 -9.82 -4.25 22.07
N LEU A 73 -9.12 -3.41 22.85
CA LEU A 73 -8.35 -2.29 22.31
C LEU A 73 -6.89 -2.73 22.18
N GLN A 74 -6.49 -3.11 20.96
CA GLN A 74 -5.12 -3.02 20.46
C GLN A 74 -5.04 -1.99 19.32
N PRO A 75 -3.86 -1.40 19.05
CA PRO A 75 -3.74 -0.19 18.24
C PRO A 75 -3.89 -0.46 16.73
N SER A 76 -4.80 0.29 16.10
CA SER A 76 -4.95 0.58 14.66
C SER A 76 -4.36 -0.43 13.66
N GLN A 77 -5.17 -1.43 13.32
CA GLN A 77 -5.21 -1.92 11.95
C GLN A 77 -5.84 -0.85 11.07
N THR A 78 -5.24 -0.61 9.92
CA THR A 78 -5.79 0.15 8.79
C THR A 78 -7.24 -0.28 8.60
N VAL A 79 -8.16 0.69 8.57
CA VAL A 79 -9.58 0.44 8.28
C VAL A 79 -9.67 0.04 6.81
N THR A 80 -9.50 -1.26 6.54
CA THR A 80 -10.03 -1.94 5.36
C THR A 80 -11.29 -2.66 5.83
N GLY A 81 -12.46 -2.12 5.47
CA GLY A 81 -13.65 -2.95 5.38
C GLY A 81 -13.42 -3.96 4.26
N SER A 82 -12.67 -5.02 4.56
CA SER A 82 -12.52 -6.16 3.67
C SER A 82 -13.89 -6.84 3.54
N LEU A 83 -14.20 -7.32 2.34
CA LEU A 83 -15.38 -8.14 2.10
C LEU A 83 -15.31 -9.33 3.06
N LYS A 84 -16.38 -9.61 3.82
CA LYS A 84 -16.35 -10.77 4.72
C LYS A 84 -16.16 -12.03 3.88
N VAL A 85 -15.53 -13.06 4.43
CA VAL A 85 -15.28 -14.35 3.74
C VAL A 85 -16.55 -14.92 3.09
N ALA A 86 -17.72 -14.70 3.70
CA ALA A 86 -19.02 -15.07 3.15
C ALA A 86 -19.38 -14.29 1.86
N ASP A 87 -19.12 -12.99 1.82
CA ASP A 87 -19.33 -12.14 0.64
C ASP A 87 -18.35 -12.52 -0.49
N LEU A 88 -17.11 -12.90 -0.14
CA LEU A 88 -16.08 -13.34 -1.09
C LEU A 88 -16.38 -14.72 -1.71
N SER A 89 -16.84 -15.66 -0.90
CA SER A 89 -17.26 -17.00 -1.36
C SER A 89 -18.44 -16.88 -2.32
N THR A 90 -19.35 -15.95 -2.02
CA THR A 90 -20.48 -15.60 -2.87
C THR A 90 -20.01 -14.90 -4.15
N ILE A 91 -19.06 -13.96 -4.11
CA ILE A 91 -18.48 -13.32 -5.32
C ILE A 91 -17.78 -14.31 -6.25
N ILE A 92 -17.04 -15.28 -5.69
CA ILE A 92 -16.33 -16.31 -6.47
C ILE A 92 -17.32 -17.31 -7.07
N GLN A 93 -18.40 -17.67 -6.34
CA GLN A 93 -19.47 -18.53 -6.85
C GLN A 93 -20.43 -17.83 -7.83
N GLU A 94 -20.64 -16.52 -7.67
CA GLU A 94 -21.46 -15.65 -8.54
C GLU A 94 -20.67 -15.07 -9.71
N GLN A 95 -19.51 -15.63 -10.03
CA GLN A 95 -18.75 -15.22 -11.19
C GLN A 95 -19.68 -15.11 -12.41
N PRO A 96 -19.74 -13.94 -13.08
CA PRO A 96 -20.57 -13.79 -14.25
C PRO A 96 -20.10 -14.80 -15.29
N SER A 97 -20.95 -15.78 -15.56
CA SER A 97 -20.71 -16.82 -16.55
C SER A 97 -20.89 -16.20 -17.93
N PHE A 98 -19.78 -15.80 -18.56
CA PHE A 98 -19.80 -15.32 -19.94
C PHE A 98 -19.92 -16.50 -20.89
N VAL A 99 -20.77 -16.38 -21.91
CA VAL A 99 -21.04 -17.44 -22.93
C VAL A 99 -19.74 -17.89 -23.63
N ALA A 100 -18.70 -17.07 -23.59
CA ALA A 100 -17.38 -17.35 -24.16
C ALA A 100 -16.59 -18.49 -23.47
N GLU A 101 -16.89 -18.86 -22.22
CA GLU A 101 -16.08 -19.88 -21.52
C GLU A 101 -16.31 -21.32 -22.01
N THR A 102 -17.32 -21.54 -22.86
CA THR A 102 -17.69 -22.87 -23.40
C THR A 102 -17.75 -22.93 -24.93
N ARG A 103 -17.55 -21.81 -25.64
CA ARG A 103 -17.45 -21.83 -27.11
C ARG A 103 -16.02 -22.14 -27.51
N ALA A 104 -15.79 -23.35 -28.02
CA ALA A 104 -14.65 -23.60 -28.90
C ALA A 104 -14.67 -22.54 -30.02
N PRO A 105 -13.52 -22.04 -30.49
CA PRO A 105 -13.47 -21.13 -31.61
C PRO A 105 -14.02 -21.84 -32.84
N ASP A 106 -15.32 -21.71 -33.08
CA ASP A 106 -15.93 -22.07 -34.35
C ASP A 106 -15.25 -21.19 -35.40
N LYS A 107 -14.52 -21.82 -36.32
CA LYS A 107 -13.78 -21.19 -37.42
C LYS A 107 -14.63 -20.35 -38.39
N ASN A 108 -15.93 -20.17 -38.09
CA ASN A 108 -16.92 -19.52 -38.94
C ASN A 108 -17.58 -18.27 -38.32
N THR A 109 -17.02 -17.69 -37.26
CA THR A 109 -17.43 -16.36 -36.78
C THR A 109 -16.21 -15.46 -36.65
N ASP A 110 -16.12 -14.43 -37.49
CA ASP A 110 -15.13 -13.33 -37.40
C ASP A 110 -15.32 -12.42 -36.15
N ALA A 111 -16.00 -12.91 -35.11
CA ALA A 111 -16.31 -12.15 -33.90
C ALA A 111 -15.12 -12.16 -32.95
N VAL A 112 -14.34 -11.08 -32.97
CA VAL A 112 -13.22 -10.84 -32.06
C VAL A 112 -13.74 -10.51 -30.66
N LEU A 113 -13.23 -11.19 -29.63
CA LEU A 113 -13.59 -10.92 -28.23
C LEU A 113 -13.19 -9.47 -27.85
N PRO A 114 -14.09 -8.63 -27.31
CA PRO A 114 -13.78 -7.23 -27.00
C PRO A 114 -12.83 -7.01 -25.82
N TRP A 115 -12.52 -8.08 -25.09
CA TRP A 115 -11.67 -8.07 -23.89
C TRP A 115 -10.66 -9.22 -23.93
N LEU A 116 -9.73 -9.21 -22.97
CA LEU A 116 -8.64 -10.19 -22.91
C LEU A 116 -9.20 -11.62 -22.79
N ALA A 117 -8.81 -12.49 -23.71
CA ALA A 117 -9.10 -13.92 -23.64
C ALA A 117 -8.18 -14.63 -22.64
N LYS A 118 -8.56 -15.83 -22.20
CA LYS A 118 -7.81 -16.64 -21.23
C LYS A 118 -6.36 -16.89 -21.62
N ASP A 119 -6.10 -17.06 -22.91
CA ASP A 119 -4.77 -17.44 -23.43
C ASP A 119 -3.89 -16.24 -23.80
N ILE A 120 -4.38 -15.00 -23.65
CA ILE A 120 -3.61 -13.80 -23.98
C ILE A 120 -2.75 -13.39 -22.78
N ALA A 121 -1.45 -13.22 -23.03
CA ALA A 121 -0.52 -12.72 -22.03
C ALA A 121 -0.88 -11.29 -21.59
N VAL A 122 -0.92 -11.06 -20.28
CA VAL A 122 -1.11 -9.72 -19.71
C VAL A 122 0.26 -9.04 -19.62
N VAL A 123 0.40 -7.89 -20.28
CA VAL A 123 1.62 -7.08 -20.24
C VAL A 123 1.30 -5.73 -19.63
N PHE A 124 2.06 -5.34 -18.61
CA PHE A 124 1.91 -4.06 -17.94
C PHE A 124 2.97 -3.08 -18.42
N PRO A 125 2.61 -1.80 -18.65
CA PRO A 125 3.60 -0.79 -18.94
C PRO A 125 4.35 -0.39 -17.65
N PRO A 126 5.61 0.07 -17.72
CA PRO A 126 6.45 0.35 -16.53
C PRO A 126 5.86 1.38 -15.56
N GLU A 127 4.99 2.27 -16.06
CA GLU A 127 4.27 3.27 -15.27
C GLU A 127 3.25 2.66 -14.31
N VAL A 128 2.76 1.45 -14.63
CA VAL A 128 1.80 0.72 -13.80
C VAL A 128 2.54 -0.16 -12.80
N VAL A 129 3.47 -0.98 -13.28
CA VAL A 129 4.38 -1.75 -12.43
C VAL A 129 5.77 -1.75 -13.07
N HIS A 130 6.76 -1.29 -12.30
CA HIS A 130 8.13 -1.14 -12.79
C HIS A 130 8.88 -2.47 -13.00
N THR A 131 8.42 -3.57 -12.40
CA THR A 131 9.00 -4.91 -12.57
C THR A 131 8.02 -6.02 -12.18
N THR A 132 8.15 -7.18 -12.80
CA THR A 132 7.56 -8.45 -12.36
C THR A 132 8.67 -9.44 -11.98
N LEU A 133 8.33 -10.53 -11.29
CA LEU A 133 9.26 -11.65 -11.17
C LEU A 133 9.44 -12.32 -12.54
N SER A 134 10.63 -12.87 -12.77
CA SER A 134 10.95 -13.50 -14.06
C SER A 134 10.40 -14.91 -14.16
N HIS A 135 10.05 -15.30 -15.37
CA HIS A 135 9.60 -16.64 -15.74
C HIS A 135 10.30 -17.03 -17.05
N ARG A 136 10.61 -18.30 -17.30
CA ARG A 136 11.17 -18.77 -18.58
C ARG A 136 10.39 -18.34 -19.83
N ARG A 137 9.07 -18.14 -19.74
CA ARG A 137 8.24 -17.57 -20.83
C ARG A 137 8.46 -16.07 -21.03
N PHE A 138 8.78 -15.36 -19.94
CA PHE A 138 8.96 -13.91 -19.90
C PHE A 138 10.23 -13.59 -19.09
N PRO A 139 11.42 -13.96 -19.59
CA PRO A 139 12.63 -13.92 -18.78
C PRO A 139 13.09 -12.49 -18.52
N GLY A 140 12.56 -11.49 -19.23
CA GLY A 140 12.93 -10.09 -19.12
C GLY A 140 14.34 -9.79 -19.63
N VAL A 141 14.91 -8.65 -19.22
CA VAL A 141 16.24 -8.20 -19.68
C VAL A 141 17.35 -9.12 -19.17
N PRO A 142 18.35 -9.52 -19.98
CA PRO A 142 19.50 -10.29 -19.52
C PRO A 142 20.22 -9.66 -18.33
N VAL A 143 20.83 -10.49 -17.48
CA VAL A 143 21.64 -10.01 -16.37
C VAL A 143 22.98 -9.49 -16.92
N GLN A 144 23.31 -8.23 -16.61
CA GLN A 144 24.58 -7.64 -16.99
C GLN A 144 25.71 -8.22 -16.16
N GLN A 145 26.82 -8.59 -16.81
CA GLN A 145 28.02 -9.04 -16.12
C GLN A 145 28.72 -7.85 -15.47
N ALA A 146 29.20 -8.04 -14.24
CA ALA A 146 29.97 -7.03 -13.54
C ALA A 146 31.45 -7.08 -13.99
N ASP A 147 32.03 -5.92 -14.30
CA ASP A 147 33.46 -5.80 -14.63
C ASP A 147 34.36 -6.23 -13.45
N LYS A 148 33.89 -5.96 -12.22
CA LYS A 148 34.58 -6.31 -10.97
C LYS A 148 33.59 -6.91 -9.98
N LEU A 149 33.93 -8.07 -9.43
CA LEU A 149 33.13 -8.81 -8.45
C LEU A 149 33.21 -8.22 -7.02
N THR A 150 33.23 -6.89 -6.90
CA THR A 150 33.50 -6.17 -5.65
C THR A 150 32.52 -6.54 -4.52
N GLN A 151 31.26 -6.80 -4.87
CA GLN A 151 30.18 -7.04 -3.90
C GLN A 151 30.27 -8.45 -3.33
N LEU A 152 30.62 -9.43 -4.16
CA LEU A 152 31.00 -10.75 -3.72
C LEU A 152 32.28 -10.67 -2.88
N ARG A 153 33.34 -10.03 -3.38
CA ARG A 153 34.63 -9.95 -2.67
C ARG A 153 34.51 -9.38 -1.26
N ARG A 154 33.65 -8.37 -1.07
CA ARG A 154 33.45 -7.67 0.21
C ARG A 154 32.23 -8.15 1.00
N LEU A 155 31.68 -9.31 0.66
CA LEU A 155 30.51 -9.88 1.33
C LEU A 155 30.76 -10.03 2.84
N ALA A 156 29.81 -9.56 3.65
CA ALA A 156 29.81 -9.53 5.11
C ALA A 156 30.96 -8.73 5.77
N CYS A 157 31.87 -8.09 5.01
CA CYS A 157 33.03 -7.41 5.60
C CYS A 157 32.66 -6.27 6.57
N SER A 158 31.48 -5.66 6.44
CA SER A 158 31.02 -4.63 7.39
C SER A 158 30.38 -5.19 8.66
N VAL A 159 30.21 -6.51 8.77
CA VAL A 159 29.53 -7.15 9.90
C VAL A 159 30.45 -7.31 11.10
N SER A 160 31.77 -7.48 10.88
CA SER A 160 32.76 -7.63 11.96
C SER A 160 32.92 -6.37 12.81
N GLN A 161 32.74 -5.19 12.20
CA GLN A 161 32.94 -3.88 12.82
C GLN A 161 31.75 -2.96 12.52
N ARG A 162 30.73 -2.98 13.39
CA ARG A 162 29.56 -2.08 13.26
C ARG A 162 29.44 -1.18 14.47
N ASP A 163 29.20 0.11 14.23
CA ASP A 163 29.10 1.15 15.25
C ASP A 163 30.35 1.24 16.15
N ASN A 164 31.54 1.06 15.56
CA ASN A 164 32.85 1.03 16.22
C ASN A 164 32.99 -0.03 17.33
N LYS A 165 32.18 -1.08 17.28
CA LYS A 165 32.27 -2.23 18.18
C LYS A 165 32.44 -3.52 17.38
N THR A 166 33.33 -4.38 17.86
CA THR A 166 33.47 -5.73 17.34
C THR A 166 32.21 -6.52 17.66
N ALA A 167 31.58 -7.12 16.65
CA ALA A 167 30.43 -8.00 16.85
C ALA A 167 30.87 -9.32 17.49
N THR A 168 30.08 -9.83 18.43
CA THR A 168 30.24 -11.20 18.96
C THR A 168 29.23 -12.13 18.28
N PHE A 169 29.61 -13.39 18.12
CA PHE A 169 28.79 -14.39 17.43
C PHE A 169 28.44 -15.53 18.38
N ASP A 170 27.14 -15.84 18.48
CA ASP A 170 26.64 -17.03 19.15
C ASP A 170 25.99 -17.96 18.13
N PHE A 171 26.47 -19.18 18.06
CA PHE A 171 25.95 -20.23 17.19
C PHE A 171 25.87 -21.57 17.92
N SER A 172 25.86 -21.54 19.27
CA SER A 172 25.82 -22.72 20.13
C SER A 172 24.56 -23.57 19.94
N ALA A 173 23.46 -22.96 19.50
CA ALA A 173 22.20 -23.64 19.20
C ALA A 173 22.22 -24.41 17.86
N CYS A 174 23.23 -24.23 17.02
CA CYS A 174 23.36 -24.96 15.75
C CYS A 174 23.91 -26.37 15.97
N SER A 175 23.66 -27.29 15.03
CA SER A 175 24.33 -28.60 14.99
C SER A 175 25.84 -28.47 14.82
N LEU A 176 26.62 -29.50 15.21
CA LEU A 176 28.09 -29.46 15.13
C LEU A 176 28.62 -29.13 13.72
N GLU A 177 27.98 -29.68 12.68
CA GLU A 177 28.31 -29.38 11.29
C GLU A 177 28.12 -27.90 10.94
N TRP A 178 27.00 -27.33 11.38
CA TRP A 178 26.70 -25.90 11.20
C TRP A 178 27.59 -25.01 12.07
N GLN A 179 27.97 -25.43 13.27
CA GLN A 179 28.94 -24.70 14.10
C GLN A 179 30.30 -24.60 13.40
N ASN A 180 30.80 -25.69 12.80
CA ASN A 180 32.04 -25.69 12.03
C ASN A 180 31.95 -24.79 10.79
N THR A 181 30.84 -24.87 10.07
CA THR A 181 30.57 -24.02 8.90
C THR A 181 30.55 -22.53 9.27
N VAL A 182 29.83 -22.19 10.35
CA VAL A 182 29.71 -20.81 10.84
C VAL A 182 31.07 -20.29 11.32
N ALA A 183 31.84 -21.09 12.05
CA ALA A 183 33.20 -20.71 12.46
C ALA A 183 34.11 -20.44 11.25
N GLN A 184 34.03 -21.29 10.21
CA GLN A 184 34.75 -21.06 8.96
C GLN A 184 34.30 -19.76 8.28
N ALA A 185 33.00 -19.50 8.20
CA ALA A 185 32.47 -18.26 7.64
C ALA A 185 32.98 -17.03 8.39
N ILE A 186 32.92 -17.05 9.73
CA ILE A 186 33.38 -15.96 10.59
C ILE A 186 34.88 -15.69 10.38
N SER A 187 35.71 -16.74 10.30
CA SER A 187 37.16 -16.59 10.07
C SER A 187 37.49 -15.88 8.74
N GLN A 188 36.57 -15.93 7.77
CA GLN A 188 36.73 -15.35 6.44
C GLN A 188 36.01 -14.00 6.29
N ILE A 189 35.32 -13.47 7.32
CA ILE A 189 34.49 -12.25 7.23
C ILE A 189 35.26 -11.03 6.74
N ASP A 190 36.54 -10.87 7.08
CA ASP A 190 37.34 -9.72 6.63
C ASP A 190 38.19 -10.03 5.38
N GLY A 191 38.18 -11.30 4.92
CA GLY A 191 38.88 -11.74 3.71
C GLY A 191 38.12 -11.50 2.41
N LEU A 192 38.79 -11.71 1.27
CA LEU A 192 38.17 -11.67 -0.05
C LEU A 192 37.40 -12.96 -0.33
N LYS A 193 36.10 -12.87 -0.64
CA LYS A 193 35.27 -14.05 -0.90
C LYS A 193 35.33 -14.45 -2.37
N THR A 194 35.38 -15.75 -2.59
CA THR A 194 35.28 -16.37 -3.92
C THR A 194 34.34 -17.55 -3.86
N THR A 195 33.81 -17.97 -4.99
CA THR A 195 32.95 -19.17 -5.10
C THR A 195 33.70 -20.50 -4.94
N GLN A 196 35.01 -20.46 -4.63
CA GLN A 196 35.77 -21.62 -4.14
C GLN A 196 35.40 -21.99 -2.70
N LEU A 197 34.77 -21.07 -1.96
CA LEU A 197 34.24 -21.36 -0.63
C LEU A 197 33.10 -22.40 -0.73
N PRO A 198 32.94 -23.31 0.25
CA PRO A 198 31.77 -24.19 0.29
C PRO A 198 30.45 -23.40 0.28
N SER A 199 29.44 -23.89 -0.43
CA SER A 199 28.12 -23.25 -0.48
C SER A 199 27.49 -22.96 0.89
N PRO A 200 27.59 -23.81 1.94
CA PRO A 200 27.05 -23.46 3.26
C PRO A 200 27.80 -22.29 3.92
N VAL A 201 29.10 -22.15 3.68
CA VAL A 201 29.90 -21.00 4.16
C VAL A 201 29.46 -19.72 3.46
N MET A 202 29.28 -19.77 2.13
CA MET A 202 28.76 -18.65 1.35
C MET A 202 27.34 -18.26 1.78
N ALA A 203 26.49 -19.24 2.14
CA ALA A 203 25.15 -18.99 2.66
C ALA A 203 25.18 -18.23 4.01
N VAL A 204 26.06 -18.62 4.95
CA VAL A 204 26.23 -17.88 6.22
C VAL A 204 26.68 -16.45 5.97
N LEU A 205 27.69 -16.24 5.12
CA LEU A 205 28.18 -14.89 4.79
C LEU A 205 27.09 -14.04 4.13
N THR A 206 26.27 -14.64 3.26
CA THR A 206 25.15 -13.94 2.62
C THR A 206 24.05 -13.60 3.63
N ALA A 207 23.70 -14.54 4.51
CA ALA A 207 22.74 -14.30 5.58
C ALA A 207 23.18 -13.14 6.49
N LEU A 208 24.47 -13.12 6.87
CA LEU A 208 25.06 -12.05 7.68
C LEU A 208 24.97 -10.71 6.96
N GLU A 209 25.31 -10.65 5.66
CA GLU A 209 25.17 -9.42 4.88
C GLU A 209 23.71 -8.92 4.88
N MET A 210 22.76 -9.81 4.64
CA MET A 210 21.36 -9.44 4.46
C MET A 210 20.66 -9.04 5.78
N LYS A 211 20.97 -9.74 6.88
CA LYS A 211 20.30 -9.56 8.18
C LYS A 211 21.05 -8.59 9.09
N CYS A 212 22.37 -8.46 8.92
CA CYS A 212 23.24 -7.66 9.79
C CYS A 212 23.84 -6.43 9.11
N THR A 213 23.38 -6.02 7.92
CA THR A 213 23.77 -4.73 7.32
C THR A 213 22.54 -3.86 7.01
N ARG A 214 22.78 -2.59 6.68
CA ARG A 214 21.71 -1.66 6.28
C ARG A 214 21.25 -1.88 4.83
N TYR A 215 21.96 -2.71 4.06
CA TYR A 215 21.71 -2.92 2.63
C TYR A 215 20.69 -4.05 2.43
N LYS A 216 19.41 -3.69 2.35
CA LYS A 216 18.31 -4.65 2.21
C LYS A 216 18.14 -5.25 0.80
N VAL A 217 18.84 -4.72 -0.21
CA VAL A 217 18.72 -5.13 -1.62
C VAL A 217 20.11 -5.48 -2.15
N ARG A 218 20.35 -6.79 -2.37
CA ARG A 218 21.64 -7.34 -2.81
C ARG A 218 21.51 -8.31 -3.97
N GLU A 219 20.74 -7.92 -4.99
CA GLU A 219 20.64 -8.69 -6.25
C GLU A 219 22.00 -8.82 -6.95
N ASP A 220 22.82 -7.77 -6.83
CA ASP A 220 24.19 -7.70 -7.35
C ASP A 220 25.11 -8.81 -6.81
N VAL A 221 24.94 -9.21 -5.54
CA VAL A 221 25.69 -10.33 -4.95
C VAL A 221 25.29 -11.64 -5.60
N MET A 222 23.99 -11.89 -5.79
CA MET A 222 23.53 -13.10 -6.49
C MET A 222 24.09 -13.15 -7.91
N ASP A 223 24.02 -12.01 -8.63
CA ASP A 223 24.55 -11.89 -9.98
C ASP A 223 26.05 -12.23 -10.04
N GLN A 224 26.83 -11.74 -9.09
CA GLN A 224 28.28 -12.02 -9.02
C GLN A 224 28.60 -13.46 -8.57
N ILE A 225 27.79 -14.07 -7.69
CA ILE A 225 27.92 -15.49 -7.32
C ILE A 225 27.68 -16.36 -8.54
N VAL A 226 26.63 -16.09 -9.33
CA VAL A 226 26.34 -16.84 -10.55
C VAL A 226 27.43 -16.61 -11.61
N GLN A 227 27.91 -15.37 -11.76
CA GLN A 227 28.97 -15.04 -12.72
C GLN A 227 30.28 -15.79 -12.43
N GLU A 228 30.66 -15.97 -11.16
CA GLU A 228 31.91 -16.65 -10.79
C GLU A 228 31.76 -18.17 -10.59
N GLY A 229 30.74 -18.60 -9.84
CA GLY A 229 30.56 -19.99 -9.41
C GLY A 229 29.57 -20.79 -10.26
N GLY A 230 28.86 -20.12 -11.17
CA GLY A 230 27.79 -20.74 -11.95
C GLY A 230 26.47 -20.87 -11.18
N LEU A 231 25.42 -21.18 -11.93
CA LEU A 231 24.05 -21.25 -11.41
C LEU A 231 23.83 -22.42 -10.45
N GLU A 232 24.50 -23.56 -10.68
CA GLU A 232 24.38 -24.73 -9.80
C GLU A 232 24.90 -24.42 -8.40
N TYR A 233 26.05 -23.74 -8.29
CA TYR A 233 26.61 -23.31 -7.01
C TYR A 233 25.69 -22.31 -6.31
N ALA A 234 25.17 -21.30 -7.02
CA ALA A 234 24.23 -20.33 -6.47
C ALA A 234 22.93 -21.00 -5.94
N THR A 235 22.48 -22.05 -6.63
CA THR A 235 21.33 -22.87 -6.21
C THR A 235 21.64 -23.58 -4.88
N ASP A 236 22.82 -24.17 -4.75
CA ASP A 236 23.26 -24.80 -3.49
C ASP A 236 23.33 -23.76 -2.35
N VAL A 237 23.84 -22.55 -2.62
CA VAL A 237 23.86 -21.45 -1.63
C VAL A 237 22.45 -21.12 -1.11
N ILE A 238 21.45 -21.03 -2.00
CA ILE A 238 20.05 -20.77 -1.60
C ILE A 238 19.47 -21.90 -0.76
N ILE A 239 19.74 -23.16 -1.11
CA ILE A 239 19.29 -24.33 -0.34
C ILE A 239 19.84 -24.27 1.10
N HIS A 240 21.15 -24.03 1.24
CA HIS A 240 21.79 -23.91 2.56
C HIS A 240 21.29 -22.69 3.34
N LEU A 241 20.99 -21.58 2.65
CA LEU A 241 20.44 -20.38 3.27
C LEU A 241 19.08 -20.64 3.95
N GLN A 242 18.28 -21.58 3.43
CA GLN A 242 16.99 -21.93 4.04
C GLN A 242 17.12 -22.76 5.33
N GLN A 243 18.33 -23.20 5.70
CA GLN A 243 18.56 -24.02 6.90
C GLN A 243 18.98 -23.19 8.11
N ILE A 244 19.38 -21.93 7.92
CA ILE A 244 19.86 -21.05 8.99
C ILE A 244 18.99 -19.80 9.12
N ASP A 245 18.97 -19.22 10.31
CA ASP A 245 18.38 -17.92 10.60
C ASP A 245 19.35 -17.06 11.41
N ILE A 246 19.21 -15.74 11.32
CA ILE A 246 20.06 -14.79 12.03
C ILE A 246 19.21 -13.80 12.80
N LYS A 247 19.47 -13.72 14.10
CA LYS A 247 18.89 -12.73 15.01
C LYS A 247 19.98 -11.83 15.55
N TRP A 248 19.62 -10.57 15.78
CA TRP A 248 20.52 -9.60 16.40
C TRP A 248 19.99 -9.20 17.77
N ASP A 249 20.75 -9.51 18.80
CA ASP A 249 20.62 -8.87 20.11
C ASP A 249 21.36 -7.52 20.12
N TYR A 250 20.61 -6.44 19.84
CA TYR A 250 21.14 -5.09 19.81
C TYR A 250 21.66 -4.60 21.18
N ALA A 251 21.10 -5.11 22.28
CA ALA A 251 21.47 -4.67 23.63
C ALA A 251 22.87 -5.17 23.99
N ASN A 252 23.16 -6.42 23.65
CA ASN A 252 24.43 -7.07 23.95
C ASN A 252 25.45 -7.02 22.80
N ASN A 253 25.05 -6.48 21.64
CA ASN A 253 25.83 -6.48 20.40
C ASN A 253 26.26 -7.90 19.95
N VAL A 254 25.37 -8.88 20.14
CA VAL A 254 25.58 -10.28 19.78
C VAL A 254 24.75 -10.62 18.53
N ILE A 255 25.40 -11.24 17.55
CA ILE A 255 24.76 -11.84 16.39
C ILE A 255 24.54 -13.32 16.70
N ILE A 256 23.28 -13.74 16.73
CA ILE A 256 22.87 -15.10 17.07
C ILE A 256 22.49 -15.82 15.78
N ILE A 257 23.19 -16.92 15.46
CA ILE A 257 22.93 -17.76 14.30
C ILE A 257 22.24 -19.03 14.81
N LEU A 258 21.05 -19.30 14.27
CA LEU A 258 20.15 -20.34 14.71
C LEU A 258 19.82 -21.31 13.57
N PRO A 259 19.47 -22.57 13.85
CA PRO A 259 18.76 -23.37 12.88
C PRO A 259 17.40 -22.73 12.58
N SER A 260 17.02 -22.68 11.32
CA SER A 260 15.74 -22.14 10.82
C SER A 260 14.50 -22.97 11.19
N GLY A 261 14.59 -23.87 12.17
CA GLY A 261 13.50 -24.79 12.54
C GLY A 261 12.29 -24.12 13.20
N ILE A 262 12.40 -22.85 13.60
CA ILE A 262 11.33 -22.10 14.27
C ILE A 262 10.68 -21.13 13.27
N ALA A 263 9.40 -21.33 13.00
CA ALA A 263 8.63 -20.44 12.13
C ALA A 263 8.29 -19.11 12.83
N PRO A 264 8.38 -17.96 12.14
CA PRO A 264 7.84 -16.70 12.64
C PRO A 264 6.31 -16.72 12.68
N ASP A 265 5.73 -15.87 13.53
CA ASP A 265 4.27 -15.66 13.64
C ASP A 265 3.73 -14.65 12.61
N TYR A 266 4.62 -13.92 11.93
CA TYR A 266 4.33 -13.00 10.84
C TYR A 266 4.75 -13.54 9.47
N LEU A 267 4.19 -12.96 8.40
CA LEU A 267 4.62 -13.26 7.03
C LEU A 267 6.00 -12.64 6.77
N GLU A 268 7.05 -13.45 6.83
CA GLU A 268 8.39 -13.00 6.46
C GLU A 268 8.48 -12.76 4.94
N GLN A 269 9.02 -11.60 4.57
CA GLN A 269 9.31 -11.29 3.17
C GLN A 269 10.61 -11.95 2.72
N TYR A 270 10.56 -12.63 1.57
CA TYR A 270 11.78 -13.12 0.94
C TYR A 270 12.63 -11.96 0.46
N SER A 271 13.94 -12.09 0.66
CA SER A 271 14.86 -11.06 0.23
C SER A 271 14.95 -10.97 -1.29
N ARG A 272 15.33 -9.79 -1.78
CA ARG A 272 15.62 -9.62 -3.21
C ARG A 272 16.80 -10.47 -3.68
N PHE A 273 17.73 -10.83 -2.78
CA PHE A 273 18.81 -11.78 -3.09
C PHE A 273 18.27 -13.18 -3.39
N GLU A 274 17.39 -13.71 -2.52
CA GLU A 274 16.78 -15.04 -2.71
C GLU A 274 15.95 -15.08 -3.99
N LEU A 275 15.07 -14.09 -4.19
CA LEU A 275 14.22 -14.01 -5.37
C LEU A 275 15.03 -13.76 -6.66
N ARG A 276 16.25 -13.20 -6.57
CA ARG A 276 17.12 -13.01 -7.73
C ARG A 276 17.57 -14.33 -8.36
N LEU A 277 17.60 -15.45 -7.61
CA LEU A 277 17.90 -16.76 -8.21
C LEU A 277 16.87 -17.12 -9.31
N ARG A 278 15.59 -16.78 -9.11
CA ARG A 278 14.50 -16.99 -10.11
C ARG A 278 14.83 -16.33 -11.44
N LYS A 279 15.45 -15.14 -11.42
CA LYS A 279 15.90 -14.44 -12.64
C LYS A 279 16.91 -15.27 -13.42
N HIS A 280 17.93 -15.80 -12.75
CA HIS A 280 18.96 -16.62 -13.40
C HIS A 280 18.41 -17.95 -13.90
N LEU A 281 17.52 -18.59 -13.14
CA LEU A 281 16.81 -19.80 -13.58
C LEU A 281 15.97 -19.54 -14.84
N SER A 282 15.31 -18.38 -14.92
CA SER A 282 14.51 -18.03 -16.10
C SER A 282 15.31 -17.86 -17.38
N LEU A 283 16.59 -17.47 -17.26
CA LEU A 283 17.52 -17.23 -18.38
C LEU A 283 18.38 -18.46 -18.72
N ALA A 284 18.40 -19.49 -17.87
CA ALA A 284 19.26 -20.65 -18.03
C ALA A 284 18.84 -21.52 -19.22
N GLU A 285 19.81 -22.17 -19.86
CA GLU A 285 19.52 -23.23 -20.83
C GLU A 285 18.76 -24.38 -20.16
N GLU A 286 17.93 -25.08 -20.93
CA GLU A 286 17.03 -26.12 -20.43
C GLU A 286 17.75 -27.19 -19.60
N SER A 287 18.90 -27.68 -20.05
CA SER A 287 19.65 -28.72 -19.34
C SER A 287 20.18 -28.25 -17.97
N LEU A 288 20.64 -27.00 -17.88
CA LEU A 288 21.12 -26.39 -16.64
C LEU A 288 19.95 -26.08 -15.71
N TRP A 289 18.85 -25.56 -16.24
CA TRP A 289 17.62 -25.30 -15.49
C TRP A 289 17.09 -26.58 -14.84
N GLN A 290 16.99 -27.69 -15.59
CA GLN A 290 16.53 -28.98 -15.08
C GLN A 290 17.40 -29.48 -13.91
N LYS A 291 18.73 -29.35 -14.01
CA LYS A 291 19.65 -29.71 -12.91
C LYS A 291 19.39 -28.89 -11.65
N CYS A 292 19.30 -27.56 -11.78
CA CYS A 292 19.03 -26.67 -10.66
C CYS A 292 17.64 -26.92 -10.06
N ALA A 293 16.62 -27.10 -10.89
CA ALA A 293 15.27 -27.42 -10.45
C ALA A 293 15.24 -28.75 -9.66
N GLN A 294 15.91 -29.79 -10.16
CA GLN A 294 16.01 -31.07 -9.46
C GLN A 294 16.71 -30.95 -8.10
N LYS A 295 17.78 -30.15 -7.99
CA LYS A 295 18.44 -29.87 -6.71
C LYS A 295 17.49 -29.19 -5.72
N LEU A 296 16.77 -28.16 -6.17
CA LEU A 296 15.79 -27.43 -5.34
C LEU A 296 14.67 -28.34 -4.85
N ILE A 297 14.10 -29.17 -5.74
CA ILE A 297 13.03 -30.12 -5.42
C ILE A 297 13.53 -31.18 -4.43
N ALA A 298 14.70 -31.77 -4.68
CA ALA A 298 15.30 -32.78 -3.80
C ALA A 298 15.61 -32.23 -2.39
N ALA A 299 15.84 -30.92 -2.27
CA ALA A 299 16.11 -30.28 -0.98
C ALA A 299 14.84 -30.03 -0.14
N ILE A 300 13.64 -30.01 -0.73
CA ILE A 300 12.38 -29.66 -0.02
C ILE A 300 12.19 -30.44 1.29
N PRO A 301 12.39 -31.78 1.36
CA PRO A 301 12.20 -32.55 2.60
C PRO A 301 13.17 -32.15 3.72
N HIS A 302 14.31 -31.54 3.38
CA HIS A 302 15.34 -31.12 4.32
C HIS A 302 15.23 -29.63 4.69
N ILE A 303 14.35 -28.88 4.03
CA ILE A 303 14.07 -27.47 4.33
C ILE A 303 12.91 -27.40 5.34
N PRO A 304 12.97 -26.55 6.39
CA PRO A 304 11.86 -26.38 7.31
C PRO A 304 10.56 -26.02 6.59
N GLU A 305 9.44 -26.59 7.04
CA GLU A 305 8.12 -26.47 6.39
C GLU A 305 7.74 -25.03 6.02
N TRP A 306 8.03 -24.06 6.88
CA TRP A 306 7.70 -22.66 6.67
C TRP A 306 8.60 -21.96 5.62
N ARG A 307 9.78 -22.50 5.30
CA ARG A 307 10.68 -21.98 4.24
C ARG A 307 10.43 -22.62 2.87
N GLN A 308 9.78 -23.78 2.82
CA GLN A 308 9.51 -24.52 1.58
C GLN A 308 8.78 -23.71 0.49
N PRO A 309 7.85 -22.78 0.79
CA PRO A 309 7.18 -21.97 -0.24
C PRO A 309 8.13 -21.16 -1.15
N LEU A 310 9.35 -20.83 -0.68
CA LEU A 310 10.36 -20.19 -1.53
C LEU A 310 10.70 -21.06 -2.75
N ILE A 311 10.80 -22.37 -2.57
CA ILE A 311 11.18 -23.28 -3.66
C ILE A 311 10.14 -23.25 -4.78
N ALA A 312 8.86 -23.24 -4.42
CA ALA A 312 7.77 -23.06 -5.38
C ALA A 312 7.85 -21.69 -6.08
N LEU A 313 8.16 -20.62 -5.35
CA LEU A 313 8.36 -19.29 -5.94
C LEU A 313 9.55 -19.24 -6.92
N LEU A 314 10.62 -20.00 -6.69
CA LEU A 314 11.78 -20.01 -7.57
C LEU A 314 11.55 -20.79 -8.87
N LEU A 315 10.55 -21.69 -8.89
CA LEU A 315 10.23 -22.58 -10.01
C LEU A 315 8.76 -22.41 -10.45
N PRO A 316 8.36 -21.22 -10.97
CA PRO A 316 6.98 -20.99 -11.39
C PRO A 316 6.53 -21.92 -12.53
N GLU A 317 7.47 -22.51 -13.28
CA GLU A 317 7.17 -23.51 -14.32
C GLU A 317 6.67 -24.86 -13.76
N LYS A 318 6.79 -25.06 -12.44
CA LYS A 318 6.40 -26.29 -11.74
C LYS A 318 5.37 -26.00 -10.65
N PRO A 319 4.15 -25.56 -10.99
CA PRO A 319 3.11 -25.23 -10.00
C PRO A 319 2.71 -26.42 -9.13
N GLU A 320 2.96 -27.66 -9.59
CA GLU A 320 2.75 -28.89 -8.82
C GLU A 320 3.49 -28.87 -7.46
N ILE A 321 4.65 -28.21 -7.38
CA ILE A 321 5.42 -28.06 -6.13
C ILE A 321 4.61 -27.24 -5.11
N ALA A 322 4.00 -26.14 -5.56
CA ALA A 322 3.15 -25.32 -4.70
C ALA A 322 1.93 -26.12 -4.21
N HIS A 323 1.37 -26.95 -5.10
CA HIS A 323 0.22 -27.79 -4.79
C HIS A 323 0.55 -28.84 -3.73
N GLU A 324 1.66 -29.57 -3.88
CA GLU A 324 2.10 -30.59 -2.93
C GLU A 324 2.42 -30.01 -1.55
N ILE A 325 3.11 -28.85 -1.50
CA ILE A 325 3.40 -28.15 -0.24
C ILE A 325 2.08 -27.73 0.43
N ALA A 326 1.15 -27.15 -0.33
CA ALA A 326 -0.15 -26.74 0.20
C ALA A 326 -0.95 -27.94 0.73
N GLN A 327 -1.07 -29.02 -0.04
CA GLN A 327 -1.80 -30.23 0.36
C GLN A 327 -1.24 -30.86 1.64
N ARG A 328 0.09 -30.86 1.80
CA ARG A 328 0.72 -31.41 3.00
C ARG A 328 0.57 -30.52 4.23
N LEU A 329 0.65 -29.20 4.08
CA LEU A 329 0.77 -28.29 5.23
C LEU A 329 -0.53 -27.57 5.62
N LEU A 330 -1.47 -27.42 4.68
CA LEU A 330 -2.76 -26.79 4.97
C LEU A 330 -3.54 -27.61 6.02
N GLY A 331 -4.01 -26.92 7.06
CA GLY A 331 -4.82 -27.52 8.13
C GLY A 331 -4.04 -28.20 9.25
N GLN A 332 -2.73 -28.46 9.07
CA GLN A 332 -1.89 -29.09 10.10
C GLN A 332 -1.25 -28.07 11.05
N LYS A 333 -0.74 -26.95 10.49
CA LYS A 333 -0.08 -25.87 11.23
C LYS A 333 -0.43 -24.53 10.57
N LYS A 334 -0.68 -23.49 11.38
CA LYS A 334 -0.86 -22.14 10.86
C LYS A 334 0.50 -21.54 10.53
N LEU A 335 0.93 -21.70 9.28
CA LEU A 335 2.19 -21.15 8.77
C LEU A 335 1.91 -19.92 7.90
N PRO A 336 2.32 -18.70 8.31
CA PRO A 336 2.12 -17.48 7.54
C PRO A 336 2.62 -17.60 6.11
N SER A 337 3.77 -18.23 5.92
CA SER A 337 4.46 -18.34 4.64
C SER A 337 3.70 -19.12 3.57
N LEU A 338 2.68 -19.91 3.93
CA LEU A 338 1.84 -20.57 2.93
C LEU A 338 1.09 -19.57 2.04
N GLU A 339 0.87 -18.33 2.52
CA GLU A 339 0.29 -17.25 1.73
C GLU A 339 1.07 -16.98 0.42
N TRP A 340 2.39 -17.20 0.42
CA TRP A 340 3.24 -17.07 -0.77
C TRP A 340 2.86 -18.03 -1.91
N LEU A 341 2.24 -19.18 -1.59
CA LEU A 341 1.85 -20.16 -2.59
C LEU A 341 0.76 -19.63 -3.54
N LYS A 342 0.00 -18.60 -3.15
CA LYS A 342 -1.00 -17.92 -4.02
C LYS A 342 -0.41 -17.34 -5.29
N ILE A 343 0.90 -17.05 -5.30
CA ILE A 343 1.60 -16.52 -6.48
C ILE A 343 1.80 -17.58 -7.56
N VAL A 344 1.98 -18.86 -7.18
CA VAL A 344 2.38 -19.92 -8.12
C VAL A 344 1.32 -20.99 -8.29
N ALA A 345 0.53 -21.28 -7.25
CA ALA A 345 -0.54 -22.27 -7.33
C ALA A 345 -1.54 -21.92 -8.43
N THR A 346 -1.91 -22.93 -9.22
CA THR A 346 -2.89 -22.85 -10.31
C THR A 346 -4.17 -23.66 -10.05
N ASP A 347 -4.18 -24.53 -9.04
CA ASP A 347 -5.32 -25.42 -8.76
C ASP A 347 -6.38 -24.68 -7.95
N GLU A 348 -7.63 -24.71 -8.43
CA GLU A 348 -8.73 -23.94 -7.87
C GLU A 348 -9.08 -24.36 -6.44
N HIS A 349 -9.02 -25.66 -6.12
CA HIS A 349 -9.33 -26.18 -4.79
C HIS A 349 -8.26 -25.78 -3.76
N ILE A 350 -7.00 -25.78 -4.18
CA ILE A 350 -5.86 -25.33 -3.37
C ILE A 350 -5.92 -23.83 -3.16
N LEU A 351 -6.21 -23.04 -4.19
CA LEU A 351 -6.37 -21.59 -4.09
C LEU A 351 -7.52 -21.22 -3.13
N ALA A 352 -8.67 -21.86 -3.26
CA ALA A 352 -9.80 -21.68 -2.33
C ALA A 352 -9.44 -22.04 -0.88
N SER A 353 -8.54 -23.01 -0.69
CA SER A 353 -8.04 -23.36 0.64
C SER A 353 -7.04 -22.32 1.17
N LEU A 354 -6.17 -21.78 0.30
CA LEU A 354 -5.22 -20.72 0.62
C LEU A 354 -5.90 -19.38 0.89
N GLU A 355 -7.06 -19.10 0.32
CA GLU A 355 -7.84 -17.87 0.59
C GLU A 355 -8.10 -17.66 2.08
N LYS A 356 -8.23 -18.74 2.86
CA LYS A 356 -8.39 -18.69 4.32
C LYS A 356 -7.20 -18.05 5.06
N TYR A 357 -6.04 -17.91 4.41
CA TYR A 357 -4.84 -17.25 4.94
C TYR A 357 -4.77 -15.74 4.63
N HIS A 358 -5.76 -15.19 3.92
CA HIS A 358 -5.80 -13.78 3.52
C HIS A 358 -5.61 -12.80 4.69
N GLU A 359 -6.36 -12.97 5.79
CA GLU A 359 -6.22 -12.15 6.99
C GLU A 359 -5.40 -12.92 8.05
N PRO A 360 -4.26 -12.38 8.53
CA PRO A 360 -3.84 -10.97 8.52
C PRO A 360 -2.73 -10.60 7.50
N TYR A 361 -2.36 -11.48 6.56
CA TYR A 361 -1.11 -11.32 5.80
C TYR A 361 -1.23 -10.55 4.49
N ALA A 362 -2.37 -10.69 3.81
CA ALA A 362 -2.78 -9.95 2.62
C ALA A 362 -1.65 -9.71 1.59
N ILE A 363 -1.01 -10.77 1.09
CA ILE A 363 0.20 -10.67 0.24
C ILE A 363 0.09 -9.72 -0.96
N PHE A 364 -1.07 -9.66 -1.62
CA PHE A 364 -1.28 -8.78 -2.77
C PHE A 364 -1.55 -7.30 -2.40
N ASP A 365 -1.75 -6.99 -1.12
CA ASP A 365 -1.86 -5.63 -0.59
C ASP A 365 -0.63 -5.19 0.21
N ASP A 366 0.50 -5.87 0.05
CA ASP A 366 1.76 -5.43 0.64
C ASP A 366 2.16 -4.04 0.13
N TYR A 367 2.51 -3.14 1.04
CA TYR A 367 2.85 -1.74 0.75
C TYR A 367 3.98 -1.59 -0.27
N TYR A 368 4.98 -2.48 -0.25
CA TYR A 368 6.18 -2.35 -1.05
C TYR A 368 6.09 -3.13 -2.37
N CYS A 369 5.47 -4.31 -2.33
CA CYS A 369 5.55 -5.29 -3.40
C CYS A 369 4.19 -5.85 -3.84
N GLY A 370 3.06 -5.47 -3.22
CA GLY A 370 1.74 -6.02 -3.54
C GLY A 370 1.36 -5.87 -5.02
N ALA A 371 1.68 -4.72 -5.61
CA ALA A 371 1.51 -4.48 -7.05
C ALA A 371 2.42 -5.38 -7.92
N ILE A 372 3.67 -5.60 -7.50
CA ILE A 372 4.63 -6.48 -8.19
C ILE A 372 4.11 -7.92 -8.18
N TRP A 373 3.62 -8.40 -7.03
CA TRP A 373 3.06 -9.76 -6.89
C TRP A 373 1.80 -9.93 -7.73
N SER A 374 0.89 -8.96 -7.69
CA SER A 374 -0.34 -8.98 -8.49
C SER A 374 -0.04 -9.01 -9.99
N ALA A 375 0.86 -8.15 -10.46
CA ALA A 375 1.26 -8.11 -11.86
C ALA A 375 2.03 -9.37 -12.30
N THR A 376 2.87 -9.94 -11.43
CA THR A 376 3.57 -11.21 -11.69
C THR A 376 2.57 -12.32 -11.97
N VAL A 377 1.59 -12.50 -11.09
CA VAL A 377 0.57 -13.55 -11.22
C VAL A 377 -0.26 -13.36 -12.49
N LEU A 378 -0.67 -12.13 -12.79
CA LEU A 378 -1.44 -11.81 -14.01
C LEU A 378 -0.62 -12.02 -15.30
N GLN A 379 0.67 -11.70 -15.29
CA GLN A 379 1.55 -11.93 -16.45
C GLN A 379 1.76 -13.43 -16.71
N GLU A 380 1.90 -14.23 -15.65
CA GLU A 380 2.20 -15.65 -15.75
C GLU A 380 0.96 -16.49 -16.06
N GLN A 381 -0.14 -16.20 -15.37
CA GLN A 381 -1.35 -17.03 -15.36
C GLN A 381 -2.54 -16.37 -16.08
N GLY A 382 -2.37 -15.15 -16.61
CA GLY A 382 -3.38 -14.45 -17.39
C GLY A 382 -4.63 -14.11 -16.57
N VAL A 383 -5.76 -13.99 -17.27
CA VAL A 383 -7.05 -13.64 -16.64
C VAL A 383 -7.63 -14.77 -15.78
N ALA A 384 -7.14 -16.01 -15.91
CA ALA A 384 -7.51 -17.13 -15.03
C ALA A 384 -7.09 -16.88 -13.58
N ALA A 385 -6.14 -15.98 -13.35
CA ALA A 385 -5.72 -15.54 -12.03
C ALA A 385 -6.58 -14.42 -11.44
N LEU A 386 -7.61 -13.91 -12.12
CA LEU A 386 -8.45 -12.85 -11.55
C LEU A 386 -9.25 -13.22 -10.27
N PRO A 387 -9.81 -14.45 -10.12
CA PRO A 387 -10.66 -14.80 -8.97
C PRO A 387 -9.98 -14.57 -7.62
N ARG A 388 -8.71 -14.95 -7.53
CA ARG A 388 -7.86 -14.83 -6.33
C ARG A 388 -7.58 -13.39 -5.87
N PHE A 389 -7.87 -12.37 -6.70
CA PHE A 389 -7.75 -10.97 -6.32
C PHE A 389 -9.03 -10.37 -5.74
N ALA A 390 -10.16 -11.11 -5.74
CA ALA A 390 -11.43 -10.61 -5.20
C ALA A 390 -11.32 -10.06 -3.76
N PRO A 391 -10.57 -10.69 -2.82
CA PRO A 391 -10.38 -10.13 -1.47
C PRO A 391 -9.66 -8.78 -1.44
N TYR A 392 -8.89 -8.48 -2.48
CA TYR A 392 -8.01 -7.32 -2.58
C TYR A 392 -8.57 -6.21 -3.47
N ALA A 393 -9.80 -6.37 -3.99
CA ALA A 393 -10.39 -5.42 -4.92
C ALA A 393 -10.60 -4.02 -4.33
N ALA A 394 -10.82 -3.92 -3.01
CA ALA A 394 -10.94 -2.65 -2.29
C ALA A 394 -9.59 -2.07 -1.84
N SER A 395 -8.52 -2.84 -1.96
CA SER A 395 -7.18 -2.53 -1.46
C SER A 395 -6.47 -1.54 -2.40
N ASP A 396 -5.46 -0.82 -1.92
CA ASP A 396 -4.85 0.22 -2.76
C ASP A 396 -3.91 -0.37 -3.81
N TYR A 397 -3.03 -1.31 -3.42
CA TYR A 397 -1.97 -1.80 -4.29
C TYR A 397 -2.47 -2.79 -5.34
N CYS A 398 -3.29 -3.76 -4.94
CA CYS A 398 -3.82 -4.74 -5.87
C CYS A 398 -4.83 -4.11 -6.84
N ALA A 399 -5.77 -3.30 -6.33
CA ALA A 399 -6.78 -2.67 -7.17
C ALA A 399 -6.21 -1.68 -8.18
N ASP A 400 -5.08 -1.03 -7.86
CA ASP A 400 -4.36 -0.18 -8.82
C ASP A 400 -3.77 -0.96 -9.98
N VAL A 401 -3.45 -2.25 -9.82
CA VAL A 401 -3.08 -3.14 -10.93
C VAL A 401 -4.33 -3.60 -11.68
N LEU A 402 -5.38 -4.02 -10.95
CA LEU A 402 -6.64 -4.50 -11.53
C LEU A 402 -7.27 -3.47 -12.46
N ARG A 403 -7.26 -2.17 -12.14
CA ARG A 403 -7.85 -1.13 -12.99
C ARG A 403 -7.26 -1.05 -14.41
N HIS A 404 -6.12 -1.70 -14.68
CA HIS A 404 -5.48 -1.77 -15.99
C HIS A 404 -5.80 -3.04 -16.78
N ILE A 405 -6.65 -3.93 -16.24
CA ILE A 405 -7.02 -5.17 -16.90
C ILE A 405 -8.34 -5.00 -17.66
N ASN A 406 -8.27 -5.14 -19.00
CA ASN A 406 -9.45 -5.21 -19.86
C ASN A 406 -10.12 -6.59 -19.73
N HIS A 407 -10.89 -6.80 -18.66
CA HIS A 407 -11.67 -8.02 -18.47
C HIS A 407 -12.95 -7.76 -17.65
N PRO A 408 -14.14 -8.22 -18.08
CA PRO A 408 -15.40 -7.94 -17.39
C PRO A 408 -15.39 -8.32 -15.90
N PHE A 409 -14.82 -9.48 -15.55
CA PHE A 409 -14.74 -9.90 -14.15
C PHE A 409 -13.94 -8.92 -13.28
N THR A 410 -12.88 -8.30 -13.81
CA THR A 410 -12.15 -7.23 -13.12
C THR A 410 -13.06 -6.03 -12.85
N LEU A 411 -13.83 -5.60 -13.86
CA LEU A 411 -14.76 -4.49 -13.72
C LEU A 411 -15.87 -4.83 -12.72
N THR A 412 -16.36 -6.07 -12.71
CA THR A 412 -17.30 -6.57 -11.70
C THR A 412 -16.74 -6.39 -10.29
N LEU A 413 -15.49 -6.77 -10.04
CA LEU A 413 -14.84 -6.60 -8.73
C LEU A 413 -14.77 -5.12 -8.33
N LEU A 414 -14.31 -4.24 -9.24
CA LEU A 414 -14.18 -2.80 -8.99
C LEU A 414 -15.53 -2.09 -8.78
N ILE A 415 -16.57 -2.49 -9.52
CA ILE A 415 -17.93 -1.98 -9.36
C ILE A 415 -18.50 -2.36 -7.99
N ARG A 416 -18.33 -3.62 -7.57
CA ARG A 416 -18.84 -4.10 -6.26
C ARG A 416 -18.22 -3.32 -5.09
N VAL A 417 -16.94 -2.95 -5.15
CA VAL A 417 -16.26 -2.22 -4.06
C VAL A 417 -16.30 -0.69 -4.20
N ALA A 418 -16.90 -0.16 -5.27
CA ALA A 418 -16.86 1.27 -5.58
C ALA A 418 -17.41 2.17 -4.46
N GLY A 419 -18.38 1.67 -3.68
CA GLY A 419 -18.98 2.39 -2.57
C GLY A 419 -18.12 2.45 -1.29
N HIS A 420 -17.03 1.69 -1.19
CA HIS A 420 -16.26 1.57 0.05
C HIS A 420 -15.47 2.86 0.36
N THR A 421 -14.80 3.43 -0.63
CA THR A 421 -14.00 4.66 -0.47
C THR A 421 -14.02 5.53 -1.72
N LYS A 422 -13.65 6.81 -1.59
CA LYS A 422 -13.46 7.70 -2.74
C LYS A 422 -12.42 7.17 -3.74
N ARG A 423 -11.38 6.48 -3.24
CA ARG A 423 -10.34 5.86 -4.09
C ARG A 423 -10.91 4.69 -4.89
N CYS A 424 -11.75 3.84 -4.28
CA CYS A 424 -12.43 2.76 -4.98
C CYS A 424 -13.32 3.29 -6.12
N HIS A 425 -14.09 4.35 -5.85
CA HIS A 425 -14.92 4.99 -6.87
C HIS A 425 -14.10 5.58 -8.02
N ASP A 426 -13.01 6.27 -7.72
CA ASP A 426 -12.10 6.85 -8.72
C ASP A 426 -11.44 5.77 -9.59
N ARG A 427 -10.97 4.66 -8.99
CA ARG A 427 -10.43 3.51 -9.73
C ARG A 427 -11.45 2.90 -10.66
N MET A 428 -12.66 2.65 -10.16
CA MET A 428 -13.76 2.11 -10.96
C MET A 428 -14.11 3.03 -12.13
N THR A 429 -14.21 4.33 -11.90
CA THR A 429 -14.51 5.31 -12.96
C THR A 429 -13.42 5.32 -14.04
N LYS A 430 -12.15 5.30 -13.65
CA LYS A 430 -11.01 5.22 -14.57
C LYS A 430 -10.99 3.92 -15.38
N ALA A 431 -11.29 2.79 -14.73
CA ALA A 431 -11.34 1.49 -15.40
C ALA A 431 -12.49 1.41 -16.41
N ILE A 432 -13.67 1.94 -16.07
CA ILE A 432 -14.82 2.00 -16.99
C ILE A 432 -14.52 2.88 -18.20
N ALA A 433 -13.88 4.03 -17.98
CA ALA A 433 -13.48 4.92 -19.08
C ALA A 433 -12.44 4.28 -20.01
N ALA A 434 -11.51 3.48 -19.46
CA ALA A 434 -10.48 2.79 -20.24
C ALA A 434 -11.04 1.58 -21.00
N PHE A 435 -12.00 0.84 -20.41
CA PHE A 435 -12.50 -0.44 -20.94
C PHE A 435 -14.04 -0.48 -21.00
N PRO A 436 -14.67 0.33 -21.87
CA PRO A 436 -16.12 0.50 -21.87
C PRO A 436 -16.88 -0.76 -22.32
N HIS A 437 -16.32 -1.61 -23.20
CA HIS A 437 -16.93 -2.90 -23.56
C HIS A 437 -17.02 -3.85 -22.36
N ALA A 438 -15.91 -4.04 -21.66
CA ALA A 438 -15.84 -4.91 -20.48
C ALA A 438 -16.71 -4.37 -19.34
N ALA A 439 -16.75 -3.05 -19.16
CA ALA A 439 -17.59 -2.40 -18.17
C ALA A 439 -19.09 -2.55 -18.45
N MET A 440 -19.51 -2.39 -19.71
CA MET A 440 -20.90 -2.62 -20.11
C MET A 440 -21.30 -4.07 -19.84
N ALA A 441 -20.45 -5.02 -20.21
CA ALA A 441 -20.69 -6.44 -19.96
C ALA A 441 -20.82 -6.73 -18.45
N ALA A 442 -19.90 -6.22 -17.64
CA ALA A 442 -19.90 -6.39 -16.19
C ALA A 442 -21.18 -5.82 -15.54
N LEU A 443 -21.61 -4.61 -15.93
CA LEU A 443 -22.82 -3.98 -15.41
C LEU A 443 -24.09 -4.74 -15.79
N THR A 444 -24.19 -5.20 -17.04
CA THR A 444 -25.36 -5.96 -17.51
C THR A 444 -25.49 -7.31 -16.83
N GLU A 445 -24.37 -8.02 -16.61
CA GLU A 445 -24.37 -9.29 -15.88
C GLU A 445 -24.73 -9.10 -14.41
N LEU A 446 -24.16 -8.07 -13.76
CA LEU A 446 -24.51 -7.72 -12.38
C LEU A 446 -26.00 -7.41 -12.21
N LEU A 447 -26.57 -6.61 -13.11
CA LEU A 447 -28.00 -6.28 -13.10
C LEU A 447 -28.89 -7.48 -13.44
N GLY A 448 -28.40 -8.43 -14.23
CA GLY A 448 -29.08 -9.70 -14.50
C GLY A 448 -29.19 -10.59 -13.24
N GLN A 449 -28.25 -10.46 -12.30
CA GLN A 449 -28.24 -11.18 -11.03
C GLN A 449 -29.02 -10.44 -9.94
N LYS A 450 -28.79 -9.13 -9.81
CA LYS A 450 -29.35 -8.29 -8.74
C LYS A 450 -29.62 -6.88 -9.26
N GLU A 451 -30.84 -6.44 -9.08
CA GLU A 451 -31.25 -5.07 -9.43
C GLU A 451 -30.66 -4.06 -8.43
N GLU A 452 -29.87 -3.10 -8.93
CA GLU A 452 -29.31 -2.02 -8.13
C GLU A 452 -29.36 -0.69 -8.90
N ASN A 453 -29.97 0.33 -8.28
CA ASN A 453 -30.17 1.65 -8.91
C ASN A 453 -28.86 2.30 -9.34
N SER A 454 -27.79 2.15 -8.55
CA SER A 454 -26.47 2.74 -8.85
C SER A 454 -25.89 2.17 -10.15
N TRP A 455 -25.93 0.84 -10.30
CA TRP A 455 -25.45 0.12 -11.48
C TRP A 455 -26.31 0.42 -12.71
N ARG A 456 -27.64 0.51 -12.53
CA ARG A 456 -28.56 0.88 -13.62
C ARG A 456 -28.29 2.30 -14.13
N ILE A 457 -28.06 3.27 -13.24
CA ILE A 457 -27.70 4.64 -13.64
C ILE A 457 -26.38 4.65 -14.43
N MET A 458 -25.37 3.89 -13.99
CA MET A 458 -24.11 3.77 -14.71
C MET A 458 -24.28 3.14 -16.10
N LEU A 459 -25.02 2.03 -16.20
CA LEU A 459 -25.32 1.38 -17.48
C LEU A 459 -26.06 2.32 -18.43
N MET A 460 -27.09 3.01 -17.95
CA MET A 460 -27.84 3.98 -18.75
C MET A 460 -26.95 5.14 -19.22
N THR A 461 -26.07 5.65 -18.36
CA THR A 461 -25.12 6.70 -18.72
C THR A 461 -24.17 6.24 -19.84
N MET A 462 -23.70 5.00 -19.77
CA MET A 462 -22.87 4.40 -20.83
C MET A 462 -23.63 4.20 -22.13
N LEU A 463 -24.87 3.73 -22.08
CA LEU A 463 -25.72 3.55 -23.26
C LEU A 463 -26.06 4.87 -23.95
N ILE A 464 -26.32 5.93 -23.18
CA ILE A 464 -26.55 7.28 -23.72
C ILE A 464 -25.28 7.80 -24.41
N SER A 465 -24.12 7.58 -23.79
CA SER A 465 -22.85 8.11 -24.29
C SER A 465 -22.32 7.31 -25.50
N GLN A 466 -22.52 6.00 -25.53
CA GLN A 466 -21.93 5.08 -26.50
C GLN A 466 -22.90 3.93 -26.88
N PRO A 467 -24.03 4.22 -27.56
CA PRO A 467 -25.08 3.23 -27.81
C PRO A 467 -24.62 2.06 -28.70
N ALA A 468 -23.67 2.28 -29.60
CA ALA A 468 -23.14 1.27 -30.51
C ALA A 468 -22.38 0.13 -29.80
N LEU A 469 -21.96 0.32 -28.56
CA LEU A 469 -21.26 -0.74 -27.78
C LEU A 469 -22.18 -1.90 -27.41
N ALA A 470 -23.47 -1.64 -27.22
CA ALA A 470 -24.42 -2.65 -26.79
C ALA A 470 -24.46 -3.84 -27.77
N GLU A 471 -24.55 -3.56 -29.07
CA GLU A 471 -24.58 -4.59 -30.11
C GLU A 471 -23.29 -5.42 -30.18
N GLN A 472 -22.15 -4.84 -29.83
CA GLN A 472 -20.85 -5.54 -29.82
C GLN A 472 -20.70 -6.47 -28.61
N VAL A 473 -21.39 -6.17 -27.50
CA VAL A 473 -21.31 -6.93 -26.25
C VAL A 473 -22.38 -8.03 -26.18
N ILE A 474 -23.57 -7.82 -26.75
CA ILE A 474 -24.71 -8.77 -26.75
C ILE A 474 -24.31 -10.23 -27.05
N PRO A 475 -23.46 -10.55 -28.05
CA PRO A 475 -23.10 -11.93 -28.37
C PRO A 475 -22.39 -12.70 -27.24
N TRP A 476 -21.86 -11.97 -26.26
CA TRP A 476 -21.00 -12.48 -25.18
C TRP A 476 -21.71 -12.56 -23.82
N LEU A 477 -22.95 -12.04 -23.74
CA LEU A 477 -23.72 -11.94 -22.51
C LEU A 477 -24.62 -13.16 -22.26
N SER A 478 -24.90 -13.42 -20.99
CA SER A 478 -25.91 -14.37 -20.54
C SER A 478 -27.32 -13.93 -20.96
N THR A 479 -28.25 -14.88 -21.07
CA THR A 479 -29.64 -14.58 -21.44
C THR A 479 -30.31 -13.53 -20.53
N PRO A 480 -30.15 -13.58 -19.18
CA PRO A 480 -30.64 -12.54 -18.30
C PRO A 480 -30.01 -11.17 -18.57
N ALA A 481 -28.70 -11.11 -18.79
CA ALA A 481 -28.00 -9.86 -19.08
C ALA A 481 -28.42 -9.23 -20.41
N VAL A 482 -28.66 -10.03 -21.45
CA VAL A 482 -29.22 -9.56 -22.73
C VAL A 482 -30.61 -8.95 -22.54
N ALA A 483 -31.46 -9.56 -21.69
CA ALA A 483 -32.79 -9.02 -21.41
C ALA A 483 -32.73 -7.66 -20.71
N VAL A 484 -31.83 -7.50 -19.73
CA VAL A 484 -31.57 -6.21 -19.06
C VAL A 484 -31.11 -5.16 -20.07
N LEU A 485 -30.10 -5.49 -20.89
CA LEU A 485 -29.52 -4.56 -21.86
C LEU A 485 -30.56 -4.08 -22.88
N LYS A 486 -31.36 -5.00 -23.43
CA LYS A 486 -32.45 -4.66 -24.37
C LYS A 486 -33.54 -3.83 -23.72
N SER A 487 -33.90 -4.11 -22.46
CA SER A 487 -34.86 -3.30 -21.69
C SER A 487 -34.36 -1.86 -21.53
N CYS A 488 -33.08 -1.68 -21.17
CA CYS A 488 -32.45 -0.35 -21.09
C CYS A 488 -32.42 0.36 -22.45
N GLN A 489 -32.08 -0.33 -23.55
CA GLN A 489 -32.14 0.24 -24.90
C GLN A 489 -33.58 0.68 -25.27
N GLN A 490 -34.59 -0.14 -24.96
CA GLN A 490 -35.99 0.21 -25.20
C GLN A 490 -36.40 1.48 -24.42
N GLN A 491 -36.02 1.59 -23.15
CA GLN A 491 -36.28 2.78 -22.33
C GLN A 491 -35.71 4.05 -22.93
N LEU A 492 -34.55 3.99 -23.60
CA LEU A 492 -33.94 5.14 -24.28
C LEU A 492 -34.68 5.53 -25.57
N THR A 493 -35.30 4.57 -26.24
CA THR A 493 -36.07 4.82 -27.49
C THR A 493 -37.53 5.19 -27.25
N GLN A 494 -38.04 5.04 -26.03
CA GLN A 494 -39.39 5.47 -25.71
C GLN A 494 -39.48 7.00 -25.84
N PRO A 495 -40.45 7.53 -26.59
CA PRO A 495 -40.65 8.97 -26.68
C PRO A 495 -41.04 9.51 -25.30
N SER A 496 -40.09 10.10 -24.60
CA SER A 496 -40.35 10.85 -23.38
C SER A 496 -41.05 12.15 -23.76
N ASN A 497 -42.23 12.36 -23.19
CA ASN A 497 -43.05 13.53 -23.42
C ASN A 497 -42.41 14.74 -22.71
N HIS A 498 -41.39 15.33 -23.33
CA HIS A 498 -40.71 16.51 -22.79
C HIS A 498 -41.59 17.74 -23.02
N ALA A 499 -41.77 18.56 -21.99
CA ALA A 499 -42.35 19.89 -22.14
C ALA A 499 -41.43 20.72 -23.06
N SER A 500 -41.99 21.30 -24.13
CA SER A 500 -41.27 22.26 -24.96
C SER A 500 -40.89 23.49 -24.13
N ALA A 501 -39.93 24.30 -24.60
CA ALA A 501 -39.55 25.53 -23.91
C ALA A 501 -40.75 26.46 -23.64
N ASP A 502 -41.77 26.39 -24.51
CA ASP A 502 -43.02 27.16 -24.42
C ASP A 502 -43.97 26.64 -23.32
N LEU A 503 -43.80 25.38 -22.90
CA LEU A 503 -44.55 24.73 -21.82
C LEU A 503 -43.83 24.82 -20.47
N LEU A 504 -42.59 25.34 -20.44
CA LEU A 504 -41.81 25.52 -19.22
C LEU A 504 -41.99 26.93 -18.65
N PRO A 505 -42.12 27.11 -17.32
CA PRO A 505 -42.18 28.43 -16.71
C PRO A 505 -40.92 29.26 -17.05
N ALA A 506 -41.08 30.58 -17.18
CA ALA A 506 -39.99 31.50 -17.51
C ALA A 506 -38.77 31.39 -16.56
N VAL A 507 -38.98 30.98 -15.30
CA VAL A 507 -37.90 30.76 -14.32
C VAL A 507 -37.00 29.56 -14.66
N VAL A 508 -37.48 28.60 -15.46
CA VAL A 508 -36.69 27.44 -15.91
C VAL A 508 -36.05 27.72 -17.26
N VAL A 509 -36.75 28.44 -18.14
CA VAL A 509 -36.26 28.86 -19.47
C VAL A 509 -35.21 29.99 -19.35
N SER A 510 -35.33 30.85 -18.35
CA SER A 510 -34.42 31.95 -18.06
C SER A 510 -34.19 32.06 -16.55
N PRO A 511 -33.42 31.13 -15.96
CA PRO A 511 -33.24 31.06 -14.53
C PRO A 511 -32.49 32.28 -13.99
N PRO A 512 -33.06 33.01 -13.01
CA PRO A 512 -32.49 34.24 -12.49
C PRO A 512 -31.15 34.04 -11.74
N TRP A 513 -30.75 32.80 -11.46
CA TRP A 513 -29.44 32.46 -10.87
C TRP A 513 -28.33 32.24 -11.91
N LEU A 514 -28.64 32.06 -13.19
CA LEU A 514 -27.66 32.12 -14.29
C LEU A 514 -27.42 33.58 -14.75
N SER A 515 -28.36 34.48 -14.47
CA SER A 515 -28.16 35.92 -14.60
C SER A 515 -27.02 36.34 -13.67
N LYS A 516 -25.92 36.88 -14.21
CA LYS A 516 -24.82 37.45 -13.42
C LYS A 516 -25.38 38.50 -12.47
N LYS A 517 -25.61 38.16 -11.19
CA LYS A 517 -25.97 39.13 -10.16
C LYS A 517 -24.83 40.16 -10.09
N LYS A 518 -25.13 41.44 -10.32
CA LYS A 518 -24.26 42.52 -9.84
C LYS A 518 -24.11 42.28 -8.34
N LYS A 519 -22.86 42.09 -7.87
CA LYS A 519 -22.56 41.96 -6.45
C LYS A 519 -23.06 43.22 -5.75
N SER A 520 -24.21 43.13 -5.07
CA SER A 520 -24.56 44.13 -4.06
C SER A 520 -23.50 44.02 -2.97
N PRO A 521 -22.80 45.11 -2.61
CA PRO A 521 -21.83 45.07 -1.53
C PRO A 521 -22.62 44.77 -0.25
N ILE A 522 -22.45 43.56 0.27
CA ILE A 522 -22.83 43.27 1.65
C ILE A 522 -21.95 44.21 2.49
N PRO A 523 -22.51 45.05 3.36
CA PRO A 523 -21.69 45.82 4.29
C PRO A 523 -20.98 44.80 5.17
N VAL A 524 -19.69 44.60 4.90
CA VAL A 524 -18.78 43.93 5.82
C VAL A 524 -18.90 44.71 7.12
N LEU A 525 -19.33 44.04 8.19
CA LEU A 525 -19.29 44.61 9.52
C LEU A 525 -17.83 44.90 9.83
N ASP A 526 -17.42 46.16 9.66
CA ASP A 526 -16.10 46.67 9.98
C ASP A 526 -15.99 46.79 11.51
N LEU A 527 -15.97 45.64 12.17
CA LEU A 527 -15.73 45.55 13.60
C LEU A 527 -14.23 45.69 13.80
N ALA A 528 -13.82 46.80 14.42
CA ALA A 528 -12.46 46.96 14.89
C ALA A 528 -12.11 45.76 15.81
N PRO A 529 -11.05 44.98 15.51
CA PRO A 529 -10.64 43.87 16.36
C PRO A 529 -10.41 44.37 17.78
N LEU A 530 -10.99 43.70 18.78
CA LEU A 530 -10.72 44.03 20.17
C LEU A 530 -9.23 43.74 20.43
N GLY A 531 -8.47 44.76 20.79
CA GLY A 531 -7.03 44.66 21.08
C GLY A 531 -6.77 43.91 22.39
N ILE A 532 -6.94 42.59 22.37
CA ILE A 532 -6.57 41.71 23.49
C ILE A 532 -5.10 41.36 23.32
N GLU A 533 -4.30 41.53 24.38
CA GLU A 533 -2.90 41.08 24.34
C GLU A 533 -2.84 39.54 24.22
N PRO A 534 -1.98 39.00 23.34
CA PRO A 534 -1.88 37.56 23.15
C PRO A 534 -1.31 36.88 24.40
N ILE A 535 -2.07 35.96 24.98
CA ILE A 535 -1.61 35.13 26.10
C ILE A 535 -0.98 33.85 25.53
N CYS A 536 0.32 33.64 25.81
CA CYS A 536 1.04 32.44 25.43
C CYS A 536 1.47 31.67 26.67
N TYR A 537 0.91 30.48 26.88
CA TYR A 537 1.30 29.58 27.97
C TYR A 537 2.59 28.80 27.68
N LEU A 538 3.12 28.91 26.47
CA LEU A 538 4.40 28.31 26.10
C LEU A 538 5.55 29.21 26.57
N THR A 539 5.98 29.02 27.81
CA THR A 539 7.18 29.69 28.34
C THR A 539 8.44 29.06 27.73
N GLU A 540 9.57 29.79 27.79
CA GLU A 540 10.87 29.29 27.32
C GLU A 540 11.26 27.99 28.04
N GLU A 541 10.95 27.88 29.34
CA GLU A 541 11.18 26.67 30.13
C GLU A 541 10.34 25.47 29.64
N ILE A 542 9.03 25.67 29.41
CA ILE A 542 8.16 24.62 28.88
C ILE A 542 8.59 24.23 27.46
N SER A 543 8.97 25.20 26.63
CA SER A 543 9.48 24.93 25.28
C SER A 543 10.75 24.08 25.33
N ASN A 544 11.73 24.45 26.16
CA ASN A 544 12.97 23.69 26.33
C ASN A 544 12.72 22.27 26.86
N GLN A 545 11.80 22.08 27.80
CA GLN A 545 11.39 20.76 28.28
C GLN A 545 10.75 19.90 27.18
N LEU A 546 9.92 20.50 26.32
CA LEU A 546 9.30 19.81 25.20
C LEU A 546 10.32 19.48 24.10
N LEU A 547 11.22 20.42 23.77
CA LEU A 547 12.32 20.22 22.83
C LEU A 547 13.29 19.13 23.30
N ALA A 548 13.49 18.95 24.61
CA ALA A 548 14.27 17.84 25.16
C ALA A 548 13.67 16.45 24.83
N LYS A 549 12.37 16.34 24.56
CA LYS A 549 11.77 15.08 24.08
C LYS A 549 12.14 14.78 22.62
N TYR A 550 12.61 15.78 21.89
CA TYR A 550 13.03 15.72 20.49
C TYR A 550 14.56 15.66 20.33
N ILE A 551 15.33 15.25 21.36
CA ILE A 551 16.81 15.18 21.31
C ILE A 551 17.35 14.30 20.16
N TRP A 552 16.66 13.20 19.81
CA TRP A 552 17.08 12.37 18.67
C TRP A 552 16.88 13.12 17.34
N TYR A 553 15.82 13.93 17.27
CA TYR A 553 15.39 14.69 16.10
C TYR A 553 16.27 15.93 15.88
N SER A 554 16.73 16.59 16.94
CA SER A 554 17.70 17.70 16.85
C SER A 554 19.04 17.28 16.23
N LYS A 555 19.51 16.05 16.49
CA LYS A 555 20.71 15.48 15.85
C LYS A 555 20.56 15.28 14.34
N HIS A 556 19.34 15.10 13.84
CA HIS A 556 19.04 14.94 12.41
C HIS A 556 18.83 16.28 11.69
N ILE A 557 18.55 17.35 12.44
CA ILE A 557 18.31 18.69 11.91
C ILE A 557 19.56 19.58 11.99
N THR A 558 20.58 19.24 12.79
CA THR A 558 21.81 20.02 12.87
C THR A 558 22.39 20.31 11.47
N VAL A 559 22.59 21.59 11.20
CA VAL A 559 23.25 22.10 9.99
C VAL A 559 24.68 22.43 10.41
N SER A 560 25.68 21.89 9.71
CA SER A 560 27.07 22.33 9.94
C SER A 560 27.18 23.79 9.50
N HIS A 561 27.96 24.62 10.20
CA HIS A 561 28.14 26.03 9.81
C HIS A 561 28.73 26.20 8.38
N GLU A 562 29.26 25.13 7.80
CA GLU A 562 29.83 25.06 6.45
C GLU A 562 28.87 24.43 5.40
N GLU A 563 27.60 24.18 5.73
CA GLU A 563 26.67 23.51 4.82
C GLU A 563 26.25 24.43 3.66
N SER A 564 26.47 23.98 2.42
CA SER A 564 26.05 24.74 1.22
C SER A 564 24.54 24.96 1.17
N THR A 565 24.10 26.10 0.62
CA THR A 565 22.68 26.43 0.41
C THR A 565 21.93 25.35 -0.36
N THR A 566 22.59 24.67 -1.30
CA THR A 566 22.02 23.56 -2.06
C THR A 566 21.68 22.36 -1.17
N ASN A 567 22.52 22.03 -0.19
CA ASN A 567 22.24 20.93 0.75
C ASN A 567 21.11 21.30 1.73
N LEU A 568 21.07 22.55 2.20
CA LEU A 568 19.96 23.08 2.99
C LEU A 568 18.63 22.94 2.23
N LEU A 569 18.59 23.35 0.96
CA LEU A 569 17.40 23.22 0.11
C LEU A 569 17.01 21.77 -0.14
N ALA A 570 17.97 20.88 -0.35
CA ALA A 570 17.73 19.44 -0.48
C ALA A 570 17.02 18.88 0.76
N ARG A 571 17.51 19.24 1.96
CA ARG A 571 16.91 18.86 3.25
C ARG A 571 15.56 19.52 3.51
N MET A 572 15.29 20.71 2.95
CA MET A 572 13.95 21.33 2.99
C MET A 572 12.94 20.65 2.05
N GLY A 573 13.40 19.75 1.17
CA GLY A 573 12.56 18.96 0.28
C GLY A 573 12.90 19.09 -1.21
N PHE A 574 13.87 19.90 -1.63
CA PHE A 574 14.34 19.94 -3.05
C PHE A 574 15.31 18.79 -3.37
N GLN A 575 14.87 17.57 -3.07
CA GLN A 575 15.60 16.36 -3.39
C GLN A 575 14.63 15.33 -3.95
N ARG A 576 14.89 14.89 -5.19
CA ARG A 576 14.10 13.85 -5.86
C ARG A 576 15.05 12.80 -6.42
N ARG A 577 14.67 11.53 -6.30
CA ARG A 577 15.39 10.42 -6.90
C ARG A 577 14.75 10.05 -8.23
N ILE A 578 15.51 10.14 -9.32
CA ILE A 578 15.08 9.70 -10.66
C ILE A 578 16.14 8.74 -11.19
N ALA A 579 15.71 7.55 -11.62
CA ALA A 579 16.59 6.51 -12.19
C ALA A 579 17.85 6.20 -11.35
N GLY A 580 17.74 6.26 -10.02
CA GLY A 580 18.85 5.97 -9.10
C GLY A 580 19.72 7.18 -8.75
N THR A 581 19.60 8.31 -9.45
CA THR A 581 20.37 9.54 -9.21
C THR A 581 19.56 10.56 -8.40
N TYR A 582 20.22 11.27 -7.48
CA TYR A 582 19.62 12.39 -6.76
C TYR A 582 19.73 13.66 -7.59
N ILE A 583 18.58 14.27 -7.89
CA ILE A 583 18.51 15.59 -8.50
C ILE A 583 18.49 16.60 -7.35
N LYS A 584 19.41 17.56 -7.41
CA LYS A 584 19.52 18.68 -6.47
C LYS A 584 18.61 19.83 -6.90
N ALA A 585 18.41 20.79 -5.99
CA ALA A 585 17.72 22.04 -6.28
C ALA A 585 18.35 22.74 -7.52
N PRO A 586 17.53 23.21 -8.49
CA PRO A 586 18.00 24.05 -9.59
C PRO A 586 18.73 25.30 -9.11
N GLU A 587 19.64 25.86 -9.91
CA GLU A 587 20.36 27.10 -9.57
C GLU A 587 19.39 28.27 -9.30
N ALA A 588 18.31 28.38 -10.08
CA ALA A 588 17.25 29.37 -9.87
C ALA A 588 16.58 29.27 -8.47
N VAL A 589 16.50 28.06 -7.90
CA VAL A 589 15.96 27.85 -6.54
C VAL A 589 16.96 28.29 -5.47
N VAL A 590 18.26 28.10 -5.72
CA VAL A 590 19.33 28.60 -4.84
C VAL A 590 19.31 30.13 -4.81
N GLU A 591 19.20 30.78 -5.98
CA GLU A 591 19.09 32.23 -6.08
C GLU A 591 17.82 32.77 -5.42
N ALA A 592 16.67 32.12 -5.64
CA ALA A 592 15.41 32.51 -5.00
C ALA A 592 15.49 32.44 -3.46
N TRP A 593 16.18 31.43 -2.91
CA TRP A 593 16.39 31.33 -1.46
C TRP A 593 17.35 32.40 -0.89
N LEU A 594 18.40 32.75 -1.65
CA LEU A 594 19.33 33.80 -1.25
C LEU A 594 18.65 35.18 -1.27
N ASN A 595 17.78 35.42 -2.25
CA ASN A 595 17.01 36.66 -2.42
C ASN A 595 15.72 36.73 -1.58
N GLU A 596 15.42 35.70 -0.77
CA GLU A 596 14.18 35.58 0.00
C GLU A 596 12.90 35.65 -0.86
N ASP A 597 12.98 35.22 -2.12
CA ASP A 597 11.83 35.13 -3.02
C ASP A 597 11.06 33.82 -2.80
N TYR A 598 10.24 33.82 -1.75
CA TYR A 598 9.42 32.66 -1.38
C TYR A 598 8.33 32.34 -2.42
N SER A 599 7.92 33.30 -3.25
CA SER A 599 6.88 33.08 -4.26
C SER A 599 7.40 32.16 -5.38
N THR A 600 8.62 32.43 -5.85
CA THR A 600 9.33 31.61 -6.82
C THR A 600 9.64 30.23 -6.23
N LEU A 601 10.12 30.17 -4.98
CA LEU A 601 10.37 28.89 -4.28
C LEU A 601 9.13 27.99 -4.23
N LEU A 602 7.96 28.55 -3.92
CA LEU A 602 6.70 27.80 -3.87
C LEU A 602 6.28 27.27 -5.25
N SER A 603 6.49 28.05 -6.30
CA SER A 603 6.17 27.64 -7.67
C SER A 603 7.11 26.54 -8.18
N GLU A 604 8.41 26.70 -7.97
CA GLU A 604 9.44 25.74 -8.36
C GLU A 604 9.30 24.43 -7.60
N PHE A 605 8.96 24.47 -6.31
CA PHE A 605 8.73 23.26 -5.52
C PHE A 605 7.58 22.40 -6.08
N LYS A 606 6.51 23.04 -6.56
CA LYS A 606 5.39 22.34 -7.22
C LYS A 606 5.82 21.72 -8.54
N VAL A 607 6.63 22.42 -9.34
CA VAL A 607 7.15 21.91 -10.62
C VAL A 607 8.10 20.73 -10.38
N PHE A 608 9.04 20.88 -9.46
CA PHE A 608 10.07 19.87 -9.14
C PHE A 608 9.46 18.52 -8.69
N HIS A 609 8.35 18.58 -7.95
CA HIS A 609 7.64 17.40 -7.44
C HIS A 609 6.39 17.01 -8.23
N SER A 610 6.12 17.64 -9.37
CA SER A 610 5.03 17.24 -10.25
C SER A 610 5.33 15.89 -10.92
N PRO A 611 4.33 14.99 -11.09
CA PRO A 611 2.93 15.09 -10.66
C PRO A 611 2.67 14.49 -9.27
N THR A 612 3.69 13.92 -8.62
CA THR A 612 3.56 13.11 -7.40
C THR A 612 3.24 13.91 -6.14
N GLY A 613 3.53 15.22 -6.14
CA GLY A 613 3.44 16.08 -4.96
C GLY A 613 4.51 15.76 -3.92
N HIS A 614 4.80 16.71 -3.02
CA HIS A 614 5.69 16.52 -1.88
C HIS A 614 5.41 17.52 -0.76
N TYR A 615 6.06 17.34 0.39
CA TYR A 615 5.94 18.21 1.56
C TYR A 615 7.26 18.93 1.82
N TRP A 616 7.19 20.19 2.22
CA TRP A 616 8.35 20.89 2.78
C TRP A 616 8.72 20.34 4.16
N GLN A 617 10.01 20.16 4.41
CA GLN A 617 10.54 19.80 5.74
C GLN A 617 10.99 21.07 6.45
N LEU A 618 10.05 21.78 7.07
CA LEU A 618 10.29 23.12 7.62
C LEU A 618 10.95 23.10 9.01
N GLY A 619 11.11 21.93 9.63
CA GLY A 619 11.81 21.79 10.90
C GLY A 619 13.26 22.30 10.86
N ILE A 620 13.90 22.28 9.69
CA ILE A 620 15.26 22.78 9.51
C ILE A 620 15.40 24.30 9.63
N LEU A 621 14.30 25.05 9.48
CA LEU A 621 14.33 26.51 9.62
C LEU A 621 14.77 26.95 11.02
N THR A 622 14.63 26.11 12.04
CA THR A 622 15.07 26.40 13.42
C THR A 622 16.60 26.48 13.55
N THR A 623 17.35 26.07 12.52
CA THR A 623 18.82 26.18 12.49
C THR A 623 19.31 27.51 11.92
N LEU A 624 18.40 28.30 11.35
CA LEU A 624 18.70 29.57 10.70
C LEU A 624 18.55 30.73 11.68
N PRO A 625 19.14 31.91 11.38
CA PRO A 625 18.86 33.13 12.13
C PRO A 625 17.36 33.39 12.23
N LEU A 626 16.88 33.68 13.45
CA LEU A 626 15.45 33.71 13.80
C LEU A 626 14.61 34.58 12.86
N GLU A 627 15.12 35.74 12.43
CA GLU A 627 14.40 36.64 11.53
C GLU A 627 14.15 36.04 10.15
N LYS A 628 15.18 35.43 9.55
CA LYS A 628 15.07 34.75 8.26
C LYS A 628 14.20 33.49 8.39
N ALA A 629 14.36 32.75 9.48
CA ALA A 629 13.58 31.56 9.78
C ALA A 629 12.08 31.84 9.88
N VAL A 630 11.68 32.89 10.61
CA VAL A 630 10.27 33.28 10.78
C VAL A 630 9.67 33.78 9.47
N LYS A 631 10.40 34.57 8.67
CA LYS A 631 9.93 35.00 7.34
C LYS A 631 9.69 33.80 6.42
N ALA A 632 10.65 32.89 6.33
CA ALA A 632 10.54 31.68 5.54
C ALA A 632 9.41 30.77 6.02
N TRP A 633 9.27 30.59 7.34
CA TRP A 633 8.18 29.84 7.96
C TRP A 633 6.81 30.41 7.53
N ASN A 634 6.60 31.71 7.71
CA ASN A 634 5.32 32.35 7.40
C ASN A 634 4.97 32.27 5.90
N ALA A 635 5.96 32.34 5.01
CA ALA A 635 5.73 32.27 3.57
C ALA A 635 5.56 30.82 3.05
N LEU A 636 6.43 29.90 3.45
CA LEU A 636 6.44 28.51 2.94
C LEU A 636 5.30 27.65 3.50
N THR A 637 4.74 28.04 4.66
CA THR A 637 3.61 27.34 5.29
C THR A 637 2.33 27.33 4.45
N LEU A 638 2.25 28.18 3.40
CA LEU A 638 1.18 28.18 2.40
C LEU A 638 1.15 26.90 1.53
N SER A 639 2.23 26.11 1.49
CA SER A 639 2.34 24.85 0.75
C SER A 639 2.53 23.65 1.68
N PRO A 640 2.04 22.43 1.36
CA PRO A 640 2.11 21.26 2.23
C PRO A 640 3.48 21.07 2.90
N HIS A 641 3.52 20.84 4.21
CA HIS A 641 4.76 20.74 5.00
C HIS A 641 4.63 19.86 6.24
N THR A 642 5.76 19.50 6.82
CA THR A 642 5.91 18.78 8.09
C THR A 642 6.50 19.66 9.20
N ASP A 643 6.59 19.12 10.41
CA ASP A 643 7.36 19.66 11.55
C ASP A 643 6.79 20.93 12.19
N THR A 644 5.48 21.16 12.03
CA THR A 644 4.77 22.31 12.62
C THR A 644 4.94 22.40 14.13
N GLU A 645 4.85 21.28 14.85
CA GLU A 645 5.01 21.25 16.30
C GLU A 645 6.42 21.71 16.72
N TYR A 646 7.45 21.18 16.06
CA TYR A 646 8.85 21.51 16.33
C TYR A 646 9.16 22.97 16.01
N ALA A 647 8.67 23.49 14.87
CA ALA A 647 8.82 24.88 14.48
C ALA A 647 8.11 25.83 15.47
N MET A 648 6.92 25.48 15.96
CA MET A 648 6.18 26.30 16.92
C MET A 648 6.82 26.33 18.31
N LEU A 649 7.45 25.25 18.75
CA LEU A 649 8.24 25.25 19.98
C LEU A 649 9.40 26.26 19.89
N HIS A 650 10.03 26.38 18.71
CA HIS A 650 11.18 27.26 18.51
C HIS A 650 10.80 28.72 18.22
N PHE A 651 9.77 28.97 17.41
CA PHE A 651 9.38 30.33 16.99
C PHE A 651 8.37 31.00 17.93
N GLY A 652 7.64 30.22 18.73
CA GLY A 652 6.61 30.71 19.64
C GLY A 652 5.57 31.59 18.94
N LEU A 653 5.21 32.72 19.56
CA LEU A 653 4.24 33.66 19.00
C LEU A 653 4.64 34.25 17.63
N LYS A 654 5.95 34.35 17.34
CA LYS A 654 6.43 34.87 16.03
C LYS A 654 6.07 33.93 14.87
N GLY A 655 5.89 32.64 15.15
CA GLY A 655 5.46 31.63 14.16
C GLY A 655 3.95 31.53 13.97
N LEU A 656 3.14 32.30 14.72
CA LEU A 656 1.68 32.20 14.70
C LEU A 656 1.06 32.43 13.30
N PRO A 657 1.51 33.41 12.48
CA PRO A 657 0.98 33.57 11.12
C PRO A 657 1.17 32.31 10.26
N GLY A 658 2.36 31.69 10.34
CA GLY A 658 2.62 30.44 9.65
C GLY A 658 1.81 29.26 10.18
N LEU A 659 1.53 29.20 11.49
CA LEU A 659 0.61 28.20 12.04
C LEU A 659 -0.82 28.37 11.51
N VAL A 660 -1.30 29.61 11.42
CA VAL A 660 -2.62 29.90 10.81
C VAL A 660 -2.65 29.42 9.36
N ASN A 661 -1.59 29.68 8.59
CA ASN A 661 -1.45 29.12 7.23
C ASN A 661 -1.46 27.59 7.25
N SER A 662 -0.75 26.96 8.20
CA SER A 662 -0.72 25.50 8.35
C SER A 662 -2.11 24.91 8.55
N LEU A 663 -2.92 25.52 9.41
CA LEU A 663 -4.27 25.10 9.78
C LEU A 663 -5.29 25.37 8.65
N ALA A 664 -5.17 26.51 7.96
CA ALA A 664 -6.10 26.92 6.91
C ALA A 664 -6.10 26.00 5.67
N ARG A 665 -5.08 25.14 5.51
CA ARG A 665 -4.96 24.21 4.37
C ARG A 665 -5.84 22.97 4.47
N TYR A 666 -6.37 22.64 5.65
CA TYR A 666 -7.26 21.49 5.86
C TYR A 666 -8.59 21.93 6.47
N PRO A 667 -9.59 22.31 5.65
CA PRO A 667 -10.99 22.36 6.10
C PRO A 667 -11.58 20.97 6.33
#